data_AF-A0A3M1ZE02-F1
#
_entry.id   AF-A0A3M1ZE02-F1
#
_cell.length_a   1.000
_cell.length_b   1.000
_cell.length_c   1.000
_cell.angle_alpha   90.00
_cell.angle_beta   90.00
_cell.angle_gamma   90.00
#
_symmetry.space_group_name_H-M   'P 1'
#
loop_
_entity.id
_entity.type
_entity.pdbx_description
1 polymer ?
#
loop_
_entity_poly.entity_id
_entity_poly.type
_entity_poly.pdbx_seq_one_letter_code
_entity_poly.pdbx_strand_id
1 'polypeptide(L)'
;MTREREVLAWVGGVRRRSRRVAGVRAVAAFAAGAGLVVAASAVVLPLVPGPAGAGLAAVFGAAAAVTGLGAARLAWLLLPPAASSVAAAELLAALHPERRRDLEAAADLARWDAGEAERRGASAELVAAQVEAGAAAVEGVAPGAVVPWRWAARPMAWGALGLAAAGVLLGMGPPKAREAWARLVTGGEPEPVAVGNLTVEVFPPGYTGLAPRRIEGSDGTVEALRGARVVLSGQLSRPVEAGTWEGPGAQVALERTDGGFRVAWVVDRPGPYRLRFREGRKEVPTDFGARRIVVREDRPPAVDLVEPEGDLEVFRDQEIRVRFRASDDFRVEGAEVVLQGDTEVRIPVPLEPGPVAEGEARILPLTLPDLGPGAHLRVEARDGDTVSGPKAGASRSVYVTFLDARSIRTAVENLEERLLDAVLEILADLLEGAGGEGVRGKAQDLLTLLGELGERVRQAAEAGTPGAVAALGIEAGLRAAVEPLAAGAPPGPGLVEELERDALFLDRLLRDLRLEEALGLGDELAALQRSLFDELQRGDADPRELAKRVEQIQDLLARMAEQLARSAREMPDAFANADAVRDMPRSELQEQLEALRDALARGDTERARELAAQVLETLSRWLGALEESARGAAQAEMDPLLAELGEAEEELGTLAAEQEQLLGETRDVGREVSARAWEEFAKERDAFLARQEERIRRVQQAAREMARSAPRGGFHGGAPPEGNPLELFERERAVSGAAEELRRALAEDWAAGRAALESLDEAVEGLREAVEARLADEDPARPRVGRLAETARENLEAIRAELEGLAGERLRAVTPEERERLAEMAGRQEALRGRATELAERLEGVGRQTPLLDPGAAEGVRAAGEKMGQARGRLGEGDPFGAVPPQVGALEDLAGAARRLREARNRMMQAMEGPGFSLLRRPGGRGGGRDVDRSPVEIPRESQAEELRAFREEVLRAMREGRPPPGYEREVEGYYERLIR
;
A
#
# COMPACT_ATOMS: atom_id res chain seq x y z
N MET A 1 29.96 -101.47 53.35
CA MET A 1 28.90 -100.74 52.62
C MET A 1 27.70 -101.67 52.53
N THR A 2 26.46 -101.19 52.56
CA THR A 2 25.32 -102.10 52.37
C THR A 2 25.37 -102.67 50.94
N ARG A 3 25.04 -103.95 50.74
CA ARG A 3 25.13 -104.63 49.42
C ARG A 3 24.35 -103.89 48.32
N GLU A 4 23.23 -103.24 48.67
CA GLU A 4 22.48 -102.32 47.80
C GLU A 4 23.36 -101.20 47.21
N ARG A 5 24.18 -100.57 48.06
CA ARG A 5 25.08 -99.50 47.66
C ARG A 5 26.19 -100.03 46.75
N GLU A 6 26.64 -101.27 46.92
CA GLU A 6 27.65 -101.88 46.04
C GLU A 6 27.12 -102.05 44.61
N VAL A 7 25.91 -102.59 44.45
CA VAL A 7 25.25 -102.76 43.14
C VAL A 7 25.01 -101.41 42.45
N LEU A 8 24.41 -100.45 43.16
CA LEU A 8 24.14 -99.12 42.60
C LEU A 8 25.42 -98.33 42.32
N ALA A 9 26.46 -98.46 43.16
CA ALA A 9 27.76 -97.83 42.93
C ALA A 9 28.45 -98.41 41.69
N TRP A 10 28.36 -99.73 41.49
CA TRP A 10 28.92 -100.40 40.32
C TRP A 10 28.21 -99.98 39.02
N VAL A 11 26.88 -100.04 38.98
CA VAL A 11 26.07 -99.59 37.84
C VAL A 11 26.32 -98.11 37.56
N GLY A 12 26.38 -97.27 38.60
CA GLY A 12 26.76 -95.87 38.48
C GLY A 12 28.18 -95.68 37.95
N GLY A 13 29.12 -96.54 38.34
CA GLY A 13 30.50 -96.57 37.87
C GLY A 13 30.60 -96.87 36.37
N VAL A 14 29.90 -97.91 35.90
CA VAL A 14 29.85 -98.28 34.47
C VAL A 14 29.20 -97.18 33.64
N ARG A 15 28.09 -96.60 34.11
CA ARG A 15 27.40 -95.48 33.41
C ARG A 15 28.26 -94.22 33.33
N ARG A 16 28.96 -93.85 34.42
CA ARG A 16 29.89 -92.71 34.40
C ARG A 16 31.05 -92.96 33.44
N ARG A 17 31.60 -94.17 33.43
CA ARG A 17 32.73 -94.52 32.57
C ARG A 17 32.34 -94.61 31.09
N SER A 18 31.18 -95.18 30.76
CA SER A 18 30.68 -95.21 29.38
C SER A 18 30.41 -93.82 28.83
N ARG A 19 29.84 -92.91 29.63
CA ARG A 19 29.70 -91.49 29.26
C ARG A 19 31.05 -90.81 29.02
N ARG A 20 32.05 -91.07 29.87
CA ARG A 20 33.40 -90.50 29.68
C ARG A 20 34.07 -91.02 28.41
N VAL A 21 34.01 -92.33 28.15
CA VAL A 21 34.58 -92.92 26.93
C VAL A 21 33.85 -92.43 25.67
N ALA A 22 32.51 -92.39 25.68
CA ALA A 22 31.71 -91.86 24.56
C ALA A 22 31.99 -90.37 24.31
N GLY A 23 32.12 -89.57 25.38
CA GLY A 23 32.50 -88.17 25.31
C GLY A 23 33.88 -87.95 24.69
N VAL A 24 34.90 -88.68 25.15
CA VAL A 24 36.25 -88.59 24.58
C VAL A 24 36.28 -89.00 23.11
N ARG A 25 35.51 -90.02 22.72
CA ARG A 25 35.36 -90.42 21.30
C ARG A 25 34.73 -89.32 20.47
N ALA A 26 33.65 -88.71 20.96
CA ALA A 26 32.96 -87.64 20.26
C ALA A 26 33.85 -86.40 20.09
N VAL A 27 34.60 -86.01 21.13
CA VAL A 27 35.58 -84.91 21.07
C VAL A 27 36.70 -85.23 20.08
N ALA A 28 37.22 -86.45 20.08
CA ALA A 28 38.27 -86.83 19.17
C ALA A 28 37.79 -86.90 17.71
N ALA A 29 36.56 -87.36 17.47
CA ALA A 29 35.92 -87.34 16.15
C ALA A 29 35.63 -85.90 15.68
N PHE A 30 35.22 -85.02 16.60
CA PHE A 30 35.08 -83.59 16.32
C PHE A 30 36.42 -83.00 15.85
N ALA A 31 37.49 -83.23 16.61
CA ALA A 31 38.83 -82.74 16.29
C ALA A 31 39.34 -83.26 14.93
N ALA A 32 39.06 -84.54 14.61
CA ALA A 32 39.41 -85.12 13.33
C ALA A 32 38.65 -84.45 12.16
N GLY A 33 37.31 -84.31 12.30
CA GLY A 33 36.46 -83.73 11.26
C GLY A 33 36.70 -82.23 11.06
N ALA A 34 36.78 -81.47 12.14
CA ALA A 34 37.06 -80.03 12.08
C ALA A 34 38.49 -79.76 11.58
N GLY A 35 39.48 -80.53 12.06
CA GLY A 35 40.88 -80.39 11.62
C GLY A 35 41.05 -80.60 10.11
N LEU A 36 40.29 -81.50 9.50
CA LEU A 36 40.35 -81.76 8.06
C LEU A 36 39.81 -80.59 7.22
N VAL A 37 38.74 -79.93 7.69
CA VAL A 37 38.19 -78.74 7.03
C VAL A 37 39.10 -77.53 7.21
N VAL A 38 39.68 -77.36 8.39
CA VAL A 38 40.67 -76.30 8.66
C VAL A 38 41.91 -76.50 7.79
N ALA A 39 42.40 -77.73 7.66
CA ALA A 39 43.48 -78.09 6.76
C ALA A 39 43.17 -77.73 5.29
N ALA A 40 41.96 -78.03 4.80
CA ALA A 40 41.54 -77.67 3.45
C ALA A 40 41.47 -76.14 3.25
N SER A 41 41.03 -75.39 4.27
CA SER A 41 40.93 -73.93 4.21
C SER A 41 42.29 -73.25 4.03
N ALA A 42 43.37 -73.82 4.57
CA ALA A 42 44.73 -73.29 4.47
C ALA A 42 45.26 -73.25 3.02
N VAL A 43 44.70 -74.08 2.12
CA VAL A 43 45.04 -74.10 0.69
C VAL A 43 44.23 -73.06 -0.09
N VAL A 44 42.96 -72.85 0.29
CA VAL A 44 42.00 -72.04 -0.49
C VAL A 44 42.06 -70.55 -0.14
N LEU A 45 42.15 -70.20 1.15
CA LEU A 45 42.16 -68.81 1.60
C LEU A 45 43.27 -67.92 1.00
N PRO A 46 44.50 -68.41 0.77
CA PRO A 46 45.56 -67.62 0.14
C PRO A 46 45.24 -67.11 -1.27
N LEU A 47 44.33 -67.78 -1.98
CA LEU A 47 43.99 -67.47 -3.37
C LEU A 47 43.01 -66.29 -3.49
N VAL A 48 42.45 -65.80 -2.38
CA VAL A 48 41.42 -64.75 -2.37
C VAL A 48 41.85 -63.59 -1.47
N PRO A 49 42.45 -62.52 -2.02
CA PRO A 49 42.83 -61.35 -1.23
C PRO A 49 41.62 -60.48 -0.86
N GLY A 50 41.74 -59.74 0.24
CA GLY A 50 40.77 -58.71 0.65
C GLY A 50 39.64 -59.23 1.57
N PRO A 51 38.56 -58.44 1.77
CA PRO A 51 37.48 -58.76 2.71
C PRO A 51 36.71 -60.04 2.34
N ALA A 52 36.74 -60.43 1.06
CA ALA A 52 36.21 -61.72 0.60
C ALA A 52 36.92 -62.92 1.25
N GLY A 53 38.22 -62.80 1.55
CA GLY A 53 38.98 -63.84 2.25
C GLY A 53 38.55 -64.02 3.70
N ALA A 54 38.15 -62.94 4.39
CA ALA A 54 37.61 -63.02 5.75
C ALA A 54 36.22 -63.69 5.77
N GLY A 55 35.37 -63.39 4.78
CA GLY A 55 34.08 -64.08 4.60
C GLY A 55 34.26 -65.58 4.33
N LEU A 56 35.20 -65.95 3.45
CA LEU A 56 35.54 -67.35 3.20
C LEU A 56 36.10 -68.05 4.45
N ALA A 57 36.93 -67.39 5.26
CA ALA A 57 37.37 -67.92 6.56
C ALA A 57 36.20 -68.25 7.48
N ALA A 58 35.21 -67.35 7.58
CA ALA A 58 34.02 -67.60 8.39
C ALA A 58 33.20 -68.80 7.88
N VAL A 59 33.07 -68.95 6.55
CA VAL A 59 32.41 -70.10 5.92
C VAL A 59 33.15 -71.41 6.22
N PHE A 60 34.48 -71.42 6.12
CA PHE A 60 35.28 -72.60 6.47
C PHE A 60 35.25 -72.92 7.97
N GLY A 61 35.21 -71.91 8.84
CA GLY A 61 35.02 -72.09 10.27
C GLY A 61 33.66 -72.71 10.60
N ALA A 62 32.59 -72.24 9.97
CA ALA A 62 31.25 -72.81 10.11
C ALA A 62 31.20 -74.25 9.56
N ALA A 63 31.81 -74.50 8.40
CA ALA A 63 31.91 -75.85 7.83
C ALA A 63 32.70 -76.80 8.75
N ALA A 64 33.81 -76.34 9.34
CA ALA A 64 34.60 -77.14 10.28
C ALA A 64 33.79 -77.49 11.53
N ALA A 65 33.02 -76.55 12.07
CA ALA A 65 32.13 -76.79 13.20
C ALA A 65 31.02 -77.78 12.85
N VAL A 66 30.36 -77.64 11.69
CA VAL A 66 29.30 -78.54 11.25
C VAL A 66 29.83 -79.96 10.99
N THR A 67 30.93 -80.11 10.26
CA THR A 67 31.55 -81.41 9.98
C THR A 67 32.08 -82.06 11.26
N GLY A 68 32.69 -81.26 12.14
CA GLY A 68 33.13 -81.73 13.46
C GLY A 68 31.96 -82.20 14.32
N LEU A 69 30.87 -81.42 14.42
CA LEU A 69 29.67 -81.80 15.17
C LEU A 69 28.99 -83.04 14.58
N GLY A 70 28.95 -83.15 13.25
CA GLY A 70 28.45 -84.33 12.55
C GLY A 70 29.27 -85.58 12.88
N ALA A 71 30.59 -85.50 12.84
CA ALA A 71 31.49 -86.59 13.21
C ALA A 71 31.37 -86.97 14.69
N ALA A 72 31.24 -85.99 15.58
CA ALA A 72 31.01 -86.20 17.01
C ALA A 72 29.67 -86.91 17.27
N ARG A 73 28.60 -86.47 16.59
CA ARG A 73 27.27 -87.08 16.68
C ARG A 73 27.27 -88.51 16.17
N LEU A 74 27.91 -88.77 15.02
CA LEU A 74 28.05 -90.11 14.47
C LEU A 74 28.83 -91.02 15.44
N ALA A 75 29.93 -90.53 16.03
CA ALA A 75 30.70 -91.26 17.03
C ALA A 75 29.88 -91.57 18.30
N TRP A 76 28.98 -90.68 18.69
CA TRP A 76 28.05 -90.87 19.82
C TRP A 76 26.94 -91.88 19.50
N LEU A 77 26.44 -91.91 18.26
CA LEU A 77 25.41 -92.85 17.81
C LEU A 77 25.94 -94.29 17.67
N LEU A 78 27.20 -94.45 17.25
CA LEU A 78 27.80 -95.78 17.05
C LEU A 78 28.09 -96.52 18.36
N LEU A 79 28.28 -95.81 19.48
CA LEU A 79 28.36 -96.39 20.81
C LEU A 79 27.68 -95.45 21.84
N PRO A 80 26.35 -95.57 22.01
CA PRO A 80 25.63 -94.74 22.97
C PRO A 80 26.04 -95.09 24.41
N PRO A 81 26.12 -94.11 25.33
CA PRO A 81 26.43 -94.39 26.72
C PRO A 81 25.30 -95.17 27.38
N ALA A 82 25.64 -96.08 28.31
CA ALA A 82 24.66 -96.83 29.07
C ALA A 82 23.76 -95.88 29.90
N ALA A 83 22.50 -95.76 29.48
CA ALA A 83 21.56 -94.81 30.05
C ALA A 83 20.80 -95.38 31.27
N SER A 84 20.61 -96.71 31.35
CA SER A 84 19.82 -97.41 32.38
C SER A 84 20.63 -98.47 33.13
N SER A 85 20.04 -99.02 34.21
CA SER A 85 20.52 -100.22 34.91
C SER A 85 20.63 -101.40 33.94
N VAL A 86 19.60 -101.59 33.11
CA VAL A 86 19.54 -102.61 32.04
C VAL A 86 20.71 -102.46 31.06
N ALA A 87 20.98 -101.25 30.55
CA ALA A 87 22.09 -101.02 29.63
C ALA A 87 23.47 -101.30 30.26
N ALA A 88 23.61 -101.09 31.58
CA ALA A 88 24.84 -101.45 32.29
C ALA A 88 24.97 -102.97 32.46
N ALA A 89 23.85 -103.67 32.67
CA ALA A 89 23.82 -105.13 32.74
C ALA A 89 24.02 -105.79 31.37
N GLU A 90 23.56 -105.20 30.27
CA GLU A 90 23.86 -105.66 28.91
C GLU A 90 25.33 -105.56 28.56
N LEU A 91 26.00 -104.48 28.98
CA LEU A 91 27.45 -104.35 28.83
C LEU A 91 28.20 -105.41 29.64
N LEU A 92 27.70 -105.78 30.83
CA LEU A 92 28.23 -106.90 31.61
C LEU A 92 27.98 -108.24 30.89
N ALA A 93 26.79 -108.43 30.33
CA ALA A 93 26.38 -109.65 29.64
C ALA A 93 27.26 -109.97 28.43
N ALA A 94 27.85 -108.95 27.79
CA ALA A 94 28.81 -109.13 26.71
C ALA A 94 30.10 -109.88 27.16
N LEU A 95 30.40 -109.90 28.46
CA LEU A 95 31.55 -110.60 29.05
C LEU A 95 31.13 -111.79 29.92
N HIS A 96 30.01 -111.66 30.64
CA HIS A 96 29.49 -112.64 31.60
C HIS A 96 27.96 -112.76 31.43
N PRO A 97 27.46 -113.46 30.40
CA PRO A 97 26.05 -113.52 30.05
C PRO A 97 25.18 -114.13 31.18
N GLU A 98 25.73 -115.05 31.95
CA GLU A 98 25.08 -115.72 33.08
C GLU A 98 24.70 -114.75 34.20
N ARG A 99 25.41 -113.63 34.33
CA ARG A 99 25.26 -112.67 35.43
C ARG A 99 24.29 -111.52 35.14
N ARG A 100 23.72 -111.49 33.93
CA ARG A 100 22.87 -110.38 33.45
C ARG A 100 21.61 -110.23 34.28
N ARG A 101 20.81 -111.31 34.40
CA ARG A 101 19.47 -111.27 35.02
C ARG A 101 19.53 -110.85 36.47
N ASP A 102 20.52 -111.36 37.19
CA ASP A 102 20.69 -111.08 38.62
C ASP A 102 21.00 -109.61 38.85
N LEU A 103 21.87 -109.02 38.01
CA LEU A 103 22.19 -107.60 38.10
C LEU A 103 21.03 -106.70 37.66
N GLU A 104 20.29 -107.07 36.61
CA GLU A 104 19.11 -106.30 36.16
C GLU A 104 18.06 -106.20 37.27
N ALA A 105 17.65 -107.35 37.82
CA ALA A 105 16.68 -107.40 38.90
C ALA A 105 17.19 -106.69 40.16
N ALA A 106 18.46 -106.92 40.54
CA ALA A 106 19.05 -106.30 41.72
C ALA A 106 19.21 -104.78 41.59
N ALA A 107 19.59 -104.25 40.43
CA ALA A 107 19.80 -102.81 40.27
C ALA A 107 18.51 -101.98 40.32
N ASP A 108 17.38 -102.61 39.99
CA ASP A 108 16.05 -102.01 40.12
C ASP A 108 15.53 -102.15 41.55
N LEU A 109 15.69 -103.32 42.17
CA LEU A 109 15.26 -103.58 43.55
C LEU A 109 16.12 -102.88 44.61
N ALA A 110 17.43 -102.71 44.39
CA ALA A 110 18.36 -102.04 45.32
C ALA A 110 18.02 -100.57 45.58
N ARG A 111 17.02 -100.01 44.91
CA ARG A 111 16.51 -98.65 45.14
C ARG A 111 15.33 -98.61 46.11
N TRP A 112 14.75 -99.75 46.44
CA TRP A 112 13.60 -99.83 47.35
C TRP A 112 14.11 -99.90 48.78
N ASP A 113 13.52 -99.10 49.68
CA ASP A 113 13.74 -99.30 51.11
C ASP A 113 12.78 -100.38 51.66
N ALA A 114 13.02 -100.84 52.89
CA ALA A 114 12.24 -101.92 53.49
C ALA A 114 10.72 -101.62 53.53
N GLY A 115 10.34 -100.35 53.73
CA GLY A 115 8.93 -99.93 53.71
C GLY A 115 8.36 -99.83 52.29
N GLU A 116 9.17 -99.48 51.30
CA GLU A 116 8.80 -99.39 49.89
C GLU A 116 8.56 -100.78 49.28
N ALA A 117 9.37 -101.78 49.68
CA ALA A 117 9.19 -103.17 49.27
C ALA A 117 7.85 -103.74 49.76
N GLU A 118 7.54 -103.55 51.05
CA GLU A 118 6.26 -103.98 51.63
C GLU A 118 5.06 -103.29 50.97
N ARG A 119 5.13 -101.97 50.72
CA ARG A 119 4.07 -101.24 50.02
C ARG A 119 3.77 -101.79 48.63
N ARG A 120 4.77 -102.33 47.93
CA ARG A 120 4.61 -102.92 46.59
C ARG A 120 4.33 -104.43 46.63
N GLY A 121 4.09 -105.00 47.80
CA GLY A 121 3.77 -106.42 47.98
C GLY A 121 4.96 -107.36 47.77
N ALA A 122 6.19 -106.84 47.78
CA ALA A 122 7.40 -107.64 47.68
C ALA A 122 7.94 -107.95 49.09
N SER A 123 8.27 -109.22 49.35
CA SER A 123 8.91 -109.61 50.62
C SER A 123 10.27 -108.93 50.75
N ALA A 124 10.48 -108.24 51.88
CA ALA A 124 11.75 -107.58 52.19
C ALA A 124 12.94 -108.58 52.21
N GLU A 125 12.70 -109.83 52.60
CA GLU A 125 13.72 -110.89 52.60
C GLU A 125 14.13 -111.32 51.18
N LEU A 126 13.17 -111.41 50.25
CA LEU A 126 13.45 -111.74 48.85
C LEU A 126 14.14 -110.59 48.11
N VAL A 127 13.76 -109.35 48.42
CA VAL A 127 14.45 -108.15 47.90
C VAL A 127 15.90 -108.13 48.37
N ALA A 128 16.15 -108.38 49.67
CA ALA A 128 17.50 -108.46 50.22
C ALA A 128 18.33 -109.58 49.56
N ALA A 129 17.75 -110.77 49.37
CA ALA A 129 18.42 -111.90 48.71
C ALA A 129 18.75 -111.61 47.23
N GLN A 130 17.84 -110.95 46.49
CA GLN A 130 18.09 -110.60 45.09
C GLN A 130 19.15 -109.51 44.96
N VAL A 131 19.18 -108.53 45.88
CA VAL A 131 20.24 -107.53 45.94
C VAL A 131 21.59 -108.17 46.26
N GLU A 132 21.63 -109.18 47.13
CA GLU A 132 22.84 -109.94 47.42
C GLU A 132 23.33 -110.74 46.20
N ALA A 133 22.44 -111.38 45.46
CA ALA A 133 22.76 -112.06 44.20
C ALA A 133 23.33 -111.08 43.15
N GLY A 134 22.76 -109.88 43.03
CA GLY A 134 23.29 -108.83 42.17
C GLY A 134 24.64 -108.27 42.62
N ALA A 135 24.87 -108.17 43.93
CA ALA A 135 26.15 -107.76 44.49
C ALA A 135 27.24 -108.81 44.18
N ALA A 136 26.92 -110.09 44.33
CA ALA A 136 27.79 -111.20 43.95
C ALA A 136 28.07 -111.23 42.44
N ALA A 137 27.07 -110.89 41.61
CA ALA A 137 27.22 -110.84 40.15
C ALA A 137 28.30 -109.82 39.69
N VAL A 138 28.42 -108.69 40.39
CA VAL A 138 29.43 -107.65 40.10
C VAL A 138 30.71 -107.77 40.93
N GLU A 139 30.73 -108.67 41.92
CA GLU A 139 31.87 -108.89 42.79
C GLU A 139 33.10 -109.34 41.97
N GLY A 140 34.22 -108.65 42.16
CA GLY A 140 35.47 -108.87 41.41
C GLY A 140 35.50 -108.31 39.98
N VAL A 141 34.39 -107.81 39.43
CA VAL A 141 34.35 -107.21 38.08
C VAL A 141 34.53 -105.71 38.18
N ALA A 142 35.65 -105.16 37.70
CA ALA A 142 35.82 -103.71 37.68
C ALA A 142 34.99 -103.06 36.54
N PRO A 143 34.31 -101.91 36.77
CA PRO A 143 33.62 -101.18 35.70
C PRO A 143 34.51 -100.84 34.49
N GLY A 144 35.83 -100.77 34.69
CA GLY A 144 36.81 -100.52 33.63
C GLY A 144 37.16 -101.72 32.75
N ALA A 145 36.88 -102.95 33.19
CA ALA A 145 36.98 -104.14 32.36
C ALA A 145 35.81 -104.18 31.36
N VAL A 146 34.62 -103.78 31.81
CA VAL A 146 33.39 -103.72 31.01
C VAL A 146 33.42 -102.60 29.97
N VAL A 147 33.96 -101.43 30.33
CA VAL A 147 34.09 -100.28 29.42
C VAL A 147 35.56 -99.83 29.34
N PRO A 148 36.36 -100.44 28.45
CA PRO A 148 37.79 -100.17 28.35
C PRO A 148 38.09 -98.89 27.56
N TRP A 149 39.13 -98.16 27.98
CA TRP A 149 39.58 -96.93 27.29
C TRP A 149 40.08 -97.19 25.86
N ARG A 150 40.45 -98.43 25.52
CA ARG A 150 40.85 -98.81 24.16
C ARG A 150 39.79 -98.50 23.11
N TRP A 151 38.51 -98.45 23.50
CA TRP A 151 37.42 -98.02 22.62
C TRP A 151 37.56 -96.56 22.16
N ALA A 152 38.29 -95.72 22.91
CA ALA A 152 38.60 -94.34 22.51
C ALA A 152 39.94 -94.18 21.79
N ALA A 153 40.82 -95.19 21.80
CA ALA A 153 42.19 -95.05 21.29
C ALA A 153 42.24 -94.73 19.79
N ARG A 154 41.46 -95.44 18.96
CA ARG A 154 41.39 -95.18 17.50
C ARG A 154 40.89 -93.77 17.17
N PRO A 155 39.73 -93.31 17.67
CA PRO A 155 39.27 -91.95 17.39
C PRO A 155 40.21 -90.88 17.97
N MET A 156 40.84 -91.11 19.12
CA MET A 156 41.87 -90.20 19.65
C MET A 156 43.07 -90.08 18.71
N ALA A 157 43.54 -91.19 18.11
CA ALA A 157 44.61 -91.14 17.12
C ALA A 157 44.20 -90.34 15.87
N TRP A 158 42.98 -90.55 15.37
CA TRP A 158 42.44 -89.77 14.24
C TRP A 158 42.25 -88.28 14.58
N GLY A 159 41.81 -87.96 15.80
CA GLY A 159 41.68 -86.59 16.28
C GLY A 159 43.02 -85.87 16.39
N ALA A 160 44.03 -86.56 16.95
CA ALA A 160 45.39 -86.05 17.02
C ALA A 160 46.00 -85.84 15.63
N LEU A 161 45.77 -86.77 14.69
CA LEU A 161 46.22 -86.65 13.30
C LEU A 161 45.55 -85.46 12.59
N GLY A 162 44.24 -85.26 12.78
CA GLY A 162 43.51 -84.13 12.20
C GLY A 162 44.01 -82.77 12.72
N LEU A 163 44.29 -82.67 14.03
CA LEU A 163 44.86 -81.46 14.63
C LEU A 163 46.30 -81.20 14.18
N ALA A 164 47.12 -82.25 14.08
CA ALA A 164 48.49 -82.13 13.57
C ALA A 164 48.52 -81.68 12.11
N ALA A 165 47.66 -82.26 11.26
CA ALA A 165 47.53 -81.85 9.86
C ALA A 165 47.09 -80.39 9.73
N ALA A 166 46.09 -79.96 10.52
CA ALA A 166 45.65 -78.57 10.56
C ALA A 166 46.77 -77.62 11.00
N GLY A 167 47.50 -77.97 12.07
CA GLY A 167 48.61 -77.17 12.60
C GLY A 167 49.78 -77.03 11.62
N VAL A 168 50.18 -78.11 10.94
CA VAL A 168 51.25 -78.08 9.94
C VAL A 168 50.84 -77.23 8.73
N LEU A 169 49.62 -77.40 8.22
CA LEU A 169 49.15 -76.66 7.05
C LEU A 169 48.94 -75.16 7.34
N LEU A 170 48.47 -74.80 8.54
CA LEU A 170 48.41 -73.40 8.99
C LEU A 170 49.81 -72.81 9.22
N GLY A 171 50.74 -73.61 9.76
CA GLY A 171 52.13 -73.23 10.02
C GLY A 171 53.02 -73.18 8.77
N MET A 172 52.60 -73.74 7.64
CA MET A 172 53.25 -73.59 6.33
C MET A 172 52.52 -72.61 5.40
N GLY A 173 51.29 -72.20 5.75
CA GLY A 173 50.51 -71.22 5.00
C GLY A 173 51.06 -69.78 5.09
N PRO A 174 50.67 -68.88 4.15
CA PRO A 174 51.16 -67.51 4.07
C PRO A 174 50.76 -66.65 5.29
N PRO A 175 51.53 -65.60 5.62
CA PRO A 175 51.40 -64.84 6.87
C PRO A 175 49.99 -64.26 7.10
N LYS A 176 49.30 -63.85 6.03
CA LYS A 176 47.92 -63.33 6.08
C LYS A 176 46.90 -64.38 6.55
N ALA A 177 47.10 -65.67 6.23
CA ALA A 177 46.23 -66.74 6.70
C ALA A 177 46.44 -67.01 8.20
N ARG A 178 47.66 -66.85 8.70
CA ARG A 178 47.98 -66.98 10.13
C ARG A 178 47.38 -65.86 10.96
N GLU A 179 47.42 -64.62 10.46
CA GLU A 179 46.75 -63.48 11.09
C GLU A 179 45.23 -63.64 11.15
N ALA A 180 44.60 -64.12 10.08
CA ALA A 180 43.15 -64.34 10.04
C ALA A 180 42.68 -65.38 11.06
N TRP A 181 43.43 -66.47 11.23
CA TRP A 181 43.12 -67.50 12.23
C TRP A 181 43.48 -67.07 13.66
N ALA A 182 44.58 -66.32 13.86
CA ALA A 182 44.96 -65.80 15.18
C ALA A 182 43.85 -64.91 15.77
N ARG A 183 43.25 -64.03 14.94
CA ARG A 183 42.13 -63.16 15.35
C ARG A 183 40.87 -63.92 15.78
N LEU A 184 40.69 -65.15 15.28
CA LEU A 184 39.52 -65.98 15.58
C LEU A 184 39.71 -66.84 16.85
N VAL A 185 40.97 -67.11 17.23
CA VAL A 185 41.32 -68.01 18.35
C VAL A 185 41.66 -67.25 19.63
N THR A 186 42.28 -66.08 19.56
CA THR A 186 42.73 -65.35 20.77
C THR A 186 41.60 -64.61 21.48
N GLY A 187 40.39 -64.59 20.91
CA GLY A 187 39.37 -63.62 21.29
C GLY A 187 39.83 -62.22 20.88
N GLY A 188 38.92 -61.39 20.38
CA GLY A 188 39.22 -60.00 20.06
C GLY A 188 39.68 -59.23 21.31
N GLU A 189 40.17 -58.01 21.07
CA GLU A 189 40.37 -56.99 22.11
C GLU A 189 39.16 -56.87 23.06
N PRO A 190 39.36 -56.47 24.33
CA PRO A 190 38.32 -56.44 25.35
C PRO A 190 37.04 -55.78 24.84
N GLU A 191 35.89 -56.38 25.17
CA GLU A 191 34.57 -55.87 24.75
C GLU A 191 34.48 -54.37 25.04
N PRO A 192 34.11 -53.57 24.04
CA PRO A 192 33.99 -52.14 24.22
C PRO A 192 32.93 -51.83 25.28
N VAL A 193 33.13 -50.77 26.05
CA VAL A 193 32.10 -50.24 26.95
C VAL A 193 30.91 -49.83 26.09
N ALA A 194 29.77 -50.49 26.31
CA ALA A 194 28.56 -50.25 25.56
C ALA A 194 27.80 -49.07 26.15
N VAL A 195 27.46 -48.10 25.30
CA VAL A 195 26.73 -46.88 25.67
C VAL A 195 25.28 -46.99 25.20
N GLY A 196 24.34 -47.08 26.15
CA GLY A 196 22.92 -47.29 25.88
C GLY A 196 21.99 -46.29 26.59
N ASN A 197 20.71 -46.29 26.23
CA ASN A 197 19.66 -45.44 26.85
C ASN A 197 20.01 -43.94 26.88
N LEU A 198 20.45 -43.41 25.73
CA LEU A 198 20.83 -42.01 25.61
C LEU A 198 19.60 -41.11 25.67
N THR A 199 19.69 -40.11 26.54
CA THR A 199 18.74 -39.01 26.61
C THR A 199 19.48 -37.71 26.33
N VAL A 200 18.97 -36.95 25.36
CA VAL A 200 19.47 -35.63 24.99
C VAL A 200 18.45 -34.61 25.45
N GLU A 201 18.83 -33.75 26.39
CA GLU A 201 18.06 -32.56 26.77
C GLU A 201 18.71 -31.32 26.15
N VAL A 202 17.97 -30.66 25.26
CA VAL A 202 18.40 -29.42 24.61
C VAL A 202 17.69 -28.26 25.31
N PHE A 203 18.48 -27.36 25.89
CA PHE A 203 18.03 -26.09 26.46
C PHE A 203 18.36 -24.98 25.46
N PRO A 204 17.36 -24.45 24.72
CA PRO A 204 17.57 -23.34 23.80
C PRO A 204 18.11 -22.08 24.52
N PRO A 205 18.78 -21.16 23.80
CA PRO A 205 19.21 -19.89 24.36
C PRO A 205 18.03 -19.08 24.94
N GLY A 206 18.27 -18.29 25.98
CA GLY A 206 17.20 -17.57 26.69
C GLY A 206 16.41 -16.59 25.81
N TYR A 207 17.03 -16.04 24.76
CA TYR A 207 16.38 -15.08 23.86
C TYR A 207 15.29 -15.72 22.97
N THR A 208 15.32 -17.04 22.75
CA THR A 208 14.34 -17.72 21.87
C THR A 208 13.00 -17.97 22.56
N GLY A 209 12.93 -17.89 23.90
CA GLY A 209 11.73 -18.17 24.68
C GLY A 209 11.21 -19.62 24.60
N LEU A 210 11.95 -20.53 23.95
CA LEU A 210 11.52 -21.91 23.75
C LEU A 210 11.69 -22.77 25.02
N ALA A 211 10.73 -23.66 25.26
CA ALA A 211 10.83 -24.63 26.35
C ALA A 211 11.93 -25.69 26.07
N PRO A 212 12.63 -26.20 27.12
CA PRO A 212 13.62 -27.26 26.95
C PRO A 212 13.02 -28.51 26.31
N ARG A 213 13.74 -29.10 25.36
CA ARG A 213 13.31 -30.30 24.63
C ARG A 213 14.10 -31.52 25.09
N ARG A 214 13.40 -32.55 25.57
CA ARG A 214 13.98 -33.83 25.95
C ARG A 214 13.71 -34.89 24.89
N ILE A 215 14.76 -35.58 24.45
CA ILE A 215 14.73 -36.64 23.45
C ILE A 215 15.27 -37.91 24.08
N GLU A 216 14.39 -38.86 24.37
CA GLU A 216 14.75 -40.18 24.91
C GLU A 216 15.02 -41.18 23.77
N GLY A 217 16.01 -42.06 23.96
CA GLY A 217 16.38 -43.05 22.94
C GLY A 217 17.11 -42.45 21.74
N SER A 218 17.82 -41.33 21.93
CA SER A 218 18.62 -40.70 20.87
C SER A 218 19.76 -41.62 20.42
N ASP A 219 20.14 -41.55 19.14
CA ASP A 219 21.35 -42.17 18.61
C ASP A 219 22.64 -41.41 18.98
N GLY A 220 22.50 -40.30 19.72
CA GLY A 220 23.57 -39.38 20.08
C GLY A 220 23.77 -38.25 19.08
N THR A 221 23.01 -38.17 17.99
CA THR A 221 23.02 -36.99 17.10
C THR A 221 22.32 -35.83 17.80
N VAL A 222 22.98 -34.67 17.84
CA VAL A 222 22.47 -33.47 18.52
C VAL A 222 22.20 -32.39 17.48
N GLU A 223 20.95 -31.93 17.42
CA GLU A 223 20.52 -30.80 16.60
C GLU A 223 20.02 -29.69 17.52
N ALA A 224 20.69 -28.55 17.50
CA ALA A 224 20.37 -27.42 18.36
C ALA A 224 20.81 -26.08 17.73
N LEU A 225 20.22 -24.99 18.21
CA LEU A 225 20.66 -23.64 17.87
C LEU A 225 22.07 -23.38 18.42
N ARG A 226 22.82 -22.50 17.77
CA ARG A 226 24.08 -22.00 18.32
C ARG A 226 23.83 -21.33 19.68
N GLY A 227 24.68 -21.60 20.67
CA GLY A 227 24.52 -21.17 22.06
C GLY A 227 23.60 -22.02 22.92
N ALA A 228 22.89 -23.01 22.36
CA ALA A 228 22.06 -23.90 23.15
C ALA A 228 22.92 -24.76 24.10
N ARG A 229 22.43 -24.95 25.33
CA ARG A 229 23.04 -25.85 26.30
C ARG A 229 22.45 -27.25 26.10
N VAL A 230 23.30 -28.23 25.85
CA VAL A 230 22.88 -29.62 25.64
C VAL A 230 23.38 -30.46 26.80
N VAL A 231 22.50 -31.27 27.37
CA VAL A 231 22.82 -32.26 28.39
C VAL A 231 22.59 -33.65 27.79
N LEU A 232 23.66 -34.42 27.67
CA LEU A 232 23.63 -35.83 27.25
C LEU A 232 23.78 -36.71 28.49
N SER A 233 22.86 -37.64 28.68
CA SER A 233 22.99 -38.69 29.69
C SER A 233 22.76 -40.06 29.10
N GLY A 234 23.44 -41.08 29.62
CA GLY A 234 23.27 -42.46 29.19
C GLY A 234 23.75 -43.47 30.22
N GLN A 235 23.44 -44.73 29.99
CA GLN A 235 23.88 -45.86 30.81
C GLN A 235 25.09 -46.56 30.18
N LEU A 236 25.97 -47.06 31.04
CA LEU A 236 27.17 -47.79 30.63
C LEU A 236 27.01 -49.27 30.98
N SER A 237 27.46 -50.18 30.11
CA SER A 237 27.41 -51.63 30.39
C SER A 237 28.27 -52.08 31.56
N ARG A 238 29.25 -51.24 31.95
CA ARG A 238 30.10 -51.43 33.14
C ARG A 238 30.60 -50.09 33.69
N PRO A 239 30.89 -49.99 34.99
CA PRO A 239 31.45 -48.78 35.57
C PRO A 239 32.86 -48.50 35.04
N VAL A 240 33.16 -47.24 34.70
CA VAL A 240 34.47 -46.77 34.21
C VAL A 240 34.98 -45.63 35.10
N GLU A 241 36.28 -45.55 35.40
CA GLU A 241 36.84 -44.61 36.38
C GLU A 241 36.69 -43.14 35.98
N ALA A 242 36.93 -42.83 34.71
CA ALA A 242 36.80 -41.49 34.17
C ALA A 242 36.32 -41.54 32.71
N GLY A 243 35.63 -40.49 32.27
CA GLY A 243 35.31 -40.30 30.87
C GLY A 243 35.39 -38.84 30.46
N THR A 244 35.62 -38.61 29.17
CA THR A 244 35.68 -37.28 28.58
C THR A 244 34.86 -37.24 27.29
N TRP A 245 34.05 -36.21 27.15
CA TRP A 245 33.47 -35.80 25.88
C TRP A 245 34.50 -34.96 25.12
N GLU A 246 34.78 -35.34 23.87
CA GLU A 246 35.64 -34.59 22.95
C GLU A 246 34.79 -34.10 21.78
N GLY A 247 34.62 -32.79 21.69
CA GLY A 247 33.86 -32.16 20.60
C GLY A 247 34.68 -31.10 19.86
N PRO A 248 34.03 -30.36 18.95
CA PRO A 248 34.69 -29.33 18.15
C PRO A 248 35.27 -28.20 19.01
N GLY A 249 36.58 -28.26 19.29
CA GLY A 249 37.32 -27.20 19.99
C GLY A 249 37.30 -27.26 21.53
N ALA A 250 36.68 -28.27 22.14
CA ALA A 250 36.63 -28.41 23.59
C ALA A 250 36.60 -29.88 24.04
N GLN A 251 37.16 -30.14 25.23
CA GLN A 251 37.06 -31.42 25.93
C GLN A 251 36.44 -31.18 27.31
N VAL A 252 35.37 -31.92 27.62
CA VAL A 252 34.61 -31.78 28.86
C VAL A 252 34.62 -33.11 29.61
N ALA A 253 34.91 -33.09 30.92
CA ALA A 253 34.85 -34.29 31.74
C ALA A 253 33.39 -34.74 31.95
N LEU A 254 33.13 -36.05 31.91
CA LEU A 254 31.81 -36.60 32.17
C LEU A 254 31.54 -36.64 33.68
N GLU A 255 30.35 -36.21 34.09
CA GLU A 255 29.83 -36.42 35.43
C GLU A 255 29.33 -37.86 35.58
N ARG A 256 29.71 -38.53 36.67
CA ARG A 256 29.28 -39.89 36.97
C ARG A 256 27.88 -39.90 37.60
N THR A 257 27.02 -40.78 37.11
CA THR A 257 25.74 -41.13 37.73
C THR A 257 25.74 -42.62 38.08
N ASP A 258 24.77 -43.08 38.88
CA ASP A 258 24.69 -44.50 39.26
C ASP A 258 24.46 -45.38 38.03
N GLY A 259 25.49 -46.13 37.63
CA GLY A 259 25.49 -46.95 36.41
C GLY A 259 25.54 -46.18 35.07
N GLY A 260 25.86 -44.88 35.06
CA GLY A 260 25.80 -44.05 33.85
C GLY A 260 26.73 -42.84 33.83
N PHE A 261 26.50 -41.96 32.86
CA PHE A 261 27.20 -40.69 32.71
C PHE A 261 26.24 -39.55 32.37
N ARG A 262 26.68 -38.33 32.66
CA ARG A 262 26.05 -37.08 32.25
C ARG A 262 27.12 -36.10 31.78
N VAL A 263 26.87 -35.36 30.71
CA VAL A 263 27.74 -34.27 30.28
C VAL A 263 26.92 -33.13 29.72
N ALA A 264 27.33 -31.90 30.06
CA ALA A 264 26.72 -30.69 29.55
C ALA A 264 27.74 -29.89 28.76
N TRP A 265 27.35 -29.37 27.59
CA TRP A 265 28.15 -28.46 26.80
C TRP A 265 27.28 -27.41 26.11
N VAL A 266 27.91 -26.36 25.59
CA VAL A 266 27.27 -25.33 24.77
C VAL A 266 27.62 -25.57 23.32
N VAL A 267 26.61 -25.51 22.44
CA VAL A 267 26.78 -25.73 20.99
C VAL A 267 27.34 -24.47 20.35
N ASP A 268 28.59 -24.47 19.91
CA ASP A 268 29.21 -23.34 19.18
C ASP A 268 29.45 -23.66 17.70
N ARG A 269 30.11 -24.80 17.41
CA ARG A 269 30.51 -25.19 16.05
C ARG A 269 29.94 -26.56 15.65
N PRO A 270 29.59 -26.76 14.36
CA PRO A 270 29.22 -28.06 13.84
C PRO A 270 30.43 -28.98 13.78
N GLY A 271 30.22 -30.27 13.99
CA GLY A 271 31.29 -31.25 13.87
C GLY A 271 31.03 -32.56 14.61
N PRO A 272 31.96 -33.53 14.47
CA PRO A 272 31.87 -34.78 15.18
C PRO A 272 32.25 -34.61 16.67
N TYR A 273 31.59 -35.36 17.55
CA TYR A 273 32.03 -35.56 18.93
C TYR A 273 32.16 -37.05 19.25
N ARG A 274 33.00 -37.36 20.25
CA ARG A 274 33.25 -38.71 20.74
C ARG A 274 33.25 -38.74 22.25
N LEU A 275 32.90 -39.90 22.81
CA LEU A 275 33.07 -40.19 24.22
C LEU A 275 34.30 -41.09 24.36
N ARG A 276 35.21 -40.72 25.25
CA ARG A 276 36.37 -41.55 25.62
C ARG A 276 36.26 -41.94 27.08
N PHE A 277 36.57 -43.19 27.38
CA PHE A 277 36.55 -43.73 28.74
C PHE A 277 37.95 -44.23 29.11
N ARG A 278 38.33 -44.07 30.38
CA ARG A 278 39.64 -44.47 30.92
C ARG A 278 39.47 -45.31 32.17
N GLU A 279 40.36 -46.29 32.31
CA GLU A 279 40.52 -47.15 33.49
C GLU A 279 42.03 -47.20 33.81
N GLY A 280 42.44 -46.58 34.91
CA GLY A 280 43.83 -46.30 35.24
C GLY A 280 44.54 -45.42 34.21
N ARG A 281 45.59 -45.96 33.56
CA ARG A 281 46.34 -45.29 32.47
C ARG A 281 45.94 -45.75 31.06
N LYS A 282 44.98 -46.67 30.93
CA LYS A 282 44.59 -47.26 29.64
C LYS A 282 43.25 -46.68 29.18
N GLU A 283 43.20 -46.33 27.90
CA GLU A 283 41.95 -45.97 27.21
C GLU A 283 41.15 -47.24 26.94
N VAL A 284 39.86 -47.21 27.26
CA VAL A 284 38.96 -48.35 27.09
C VAL A 284 38.21 -48.18 25.77
N PRO A 285 38.21 -49.18 24.86
CA PRO A 285 37.41 -49.13 23.65
C PRO A 285 35.92 -48.95 23.98
N THR A 286 35.19 -48.20 23.14
CA THR A 286 33.73 -48.00 23.26
C THR A 286 33.05 -48.30 21.93
N ASP A 287 31.80 -48.77 21.98
CA ASP A 287 30.95 -48.99 20.81
C ASP A 287 30.28 -47.69 20.33
N PHE A 288 30.45 -46.61 21.10
CA PHE A 288 29.93 -45.30 20.78
C PHE A 288 30.80 -44.64 19.70
N GLY A 289 30.40 -44.84 18.44
CA GLY A 289 30.99 -44.19 17.28
C GLY A 289 30.90 -42.65 17.33
N ALA A 290 31.64 -41.98 16.44
CA ALA A 290 31.57 -40.52 16.32
C ALA A 290 30.15 -40.07 15.97
N ARG A 291 29.57 -39.19 16.78
CA ARG A 291 28.25 -38.61 16.55
C ARG A 291 28.37 -37.17 16.08
N ARG A 292 27.34 -36.65 15.43
CA ARG A 292 27.37 -35.31 14.80
C ARG A 292 26.59 -34.30 15.62
N ILE A 293 27.16 -33.11 15.74
CA ILE A 293 26.46 -31.89 16.17
C ILE A 293 26.06 -31.15 14.89
N VAL A 294 24.75 -30.98 14.70
CA VAL A 294 24.17 -30.15 13.65
C VAL A 294 23.75 -28.83 14.30
N VAL A 295 24.39 -27.74 13.89
CA VAL A 295 24.07 -26.40 14.38
C VAL A 295 23.05 -25.80 13.44
N ARG A 296 21.91 -25.39 13.99
CA ARG A 296 20.95 -24.54 13.28
C ARG A 296 21.29 -23.08 13.54
N GLU A 297 21.35 -22.30 12.47
CA GLU A 297 21.55 -20.86 12.55
C GLU A 297 20.21 -20.14 12.64
N ASP A 298 20.20 -19.07 13.43
CA ASP A 298 19.08 -18.13 13.56
C ASP A 298 18.90 -17.32 12.28
N ARG A 299 17.66 -17.05 11.87
CA ARG A 299 17.38 -16.26 10.66
C ARG A 299 17.25 -14.79 11.03
N PRO A 300 17.71 -13.87 10.16
CA PRO A 300 17.42 -12.46 10.37
C PRO A 300 15.92 -12.18 10.17
N PRO A 301 15.39 -11.14 10.82
CA PRO A 301 13.98 -10.77 10.68
C PRO A 301 13.66 -10.36 9.23
N ALA A 302 12.43 -10.64 8.78
CA ALA A 302 11.91 -10.13 7.51
C ALA A 302 11.17 -8.81 7.75
N VAL A 303 11.40 -7.80 6.90
CA VAL A 303 10.79 -6.46 7.06
C VAL A 303 10.08 -6.06 5.78
N ASP A 304 8.78 -5.83 5.89
CA ASP A 304 7.92 -5.33 4.80
C ASP A 304 7.62 -3.85 5.04
N LEU A 305 8.05 -3.00 4.11
CA LEU A 305 7.73 -1.57 4.10
C LEU A 305 6.34 -1.37 3.46
N VAL A 306 5.37 -0.98 4.29
CA VAL A 306 3.96 -0.75 3.91
C VAL A 306 3.80 0.65 3.31
N GLU A 307 4.32 1.67 3.99
CA GLU A 307 4.34 3.06 3.51
C GLU A 307 5.75 3.63 3.74
N PRO A 308 6.36 4.31 2.74
CA PRO A 308 5.87 4.53 1.38
C PRO A 308 5.88 3.26 0.50
N GLU A 309 4.95 3.16 -0.45
CA GLU A 309 4.83 2.00 -1.35
C GLU A 309 5.86 1.98 -2.49
N GLY A 310 6.52 3.10 -2.76
CA GLY A 310 7.50 3.29 -3.83
C GLY A 310 8.21 4.63 -3.69
N ASP A 311 9.03 4.97 -4.69
CA ASP A 311 9.78 6.22 -4.73
C ASP A 311 8.85 7.43 -4.56
N LEU A 312 9.32 8.39 -3.78
CA LEU A 312 8.50 9.48 -3.27
C LEU A 312 9.24 10.80 -3.46
N GLU A 313 8.54 11.79 -4.01
CA GLU A 313 9.01 13.17 -4.04
C GLU A 313 8.24 13.96 -2.99
N VAL A 314 8.95 14.57 -2.06
CA VAL A 314 8.35 15.30 -0.92
C VAL A 314 9.14 16.55 -0.63
N PHE A 315 8.44 17.56 -0.17
CA PHE A 315 9.07 18.79 0.32
C PHE A 315 9.76 18.56 1.66
N ARG A 316 10.78 19.37 1.95
CA ARG A 316 11.54 19.24 3.20
C ARG A 316 10.69 19.51 4.45
N ASP A 317 9.72 20.41 4.35
CA ASP A 317 8.79 20.77 5.42
C ASP A 317 7.60 19.79 5.58
N GLN A 318 7.51 18.76 4.74
CA GLN A 318 6.45 17.76 4.80
C GLN A 318 6.90 16.52 5.59
N GLU A 319 6.04 16.03 6.49
CA GLU A 319 6.30 14.78 7.20
C GLU A 319 6.14 13.55 6.29
N ILE A 320 7.18 12.72 6.23
CA ILE A 320 7.14 11.39 5.62
C ILE A 320 6.66 10.40 6.66
N ARG A 321 5.54 9.75 6.36
CA ARG A 321 5.03 8.64 7.17
C ARG A 321 5.70 7.33 6.74
N VAL A 322 6.34 6.67 7.69
CA VAL A 322 6.98 5.37 7.49
C VAL A 322 6.23 4.34 8.30
N ARG A 323 5.61 3.37 7.63
CA ARG A 323 4.93 2.24 8.27
C ARG A 323 5.52 0.94 7.76
N PHE A 324 5.83 0.04 8.68
CA PHE A 324 6.39 -1.26 8.35
C PHE A 324 5.84 -2.36 9.23
N ARG A 325 5.98 -3.59 8.74
CA ARG A 325 5.74 -4.82 9.49
C ARG A 325 7.01 -5.66 9.47
N ALA A 326 7.52 -6.02 10.63
CA ALA A 326 8.65 -6.92 10.79
C ALA A 326 8.19 -8.26 11.37
N SER A 327 8.74 -9.36 10.89
CA SER A 327 8.45 -10.71 11.39
C SER A 327 9.71 -11.52 11.56
N ASP A 328 9.80 -12.28 12.64
CA ASP A 328 10.95 -13.11 12.98
C ASP A 328 10.50 -14.50 13.45
N ASP A 329 11.36 -15.52 13.36
CA ASP A 329 11.03 -16.86 13.85
C ASP A 329 11.04 -16.97 15.38
N PHE A 330 11.68 -16.01 16.07
CA PHE A 330 11.63 -15.90 17.53
C PHE A 330 11.00 -14.58 18.00
N ARG A 331 11.70 -13.46 17.82
CA ARG A 331 11.27 -12.15 18.32
C ARG A 331 12.07 -11.03 17.65
N VAL A 332 11.34 -10.05 17.12
CA VAL A 332 11.87 -8.73 16.78
C VAL A 332 12.04 -7.92 18.06
N GLU A 333 13.26 -7.45 18.33
CA GLU A 333 13.61 -6.69 19.54
C GLU A 333 13.47 -5.17 19.32
N GLY A 334 13.77 -4.68 18.12
CA GLY A 334 13.66 -3.26 17.78
C GLY A 334 13.84 -2.99 16.29
N ALA A 335 13.51 -1.77 15.85
CA ALA A 335 13.69 -1.34 14.47
C ALA A 335 14.10 0.13 14.37
N GLU A 336 14.83 0.44 13.31
CA GLU A 336 15.34 1.78 12.99
C GLU A 336 14.98 2.10 11.53
N VAL A 337 14.56 3.33 11.26
CA VAL A 337 14.53 3.87 9.89
C VAL A 337 15.93 4.38 9.56
N VAL A 338 16.47 3.92 8.44
CA VAL A 338 17.77 4.34 7.92
C VAL A 338 17.54 5.19 6.67
N LEU A 339 18.03 6.43 6.73
CA LEU A 339 18.06 7.37 5.60
C LEU A 339 19.52 7.51 5.16
N GLN A 340 19.78 7.12 3.91
CA GLN A 340 21.12 7.15 3.33
C GLN A 340 21.16 8.17 2.19
N GLY A 341 21.58 9.39 2.50
CA GLY A 341 21.84 10.47 1.56
C GLY A 341 23.34 10.80 1.52
N ASP A 342 23.69 12.09 1.64
CA ASP A 342 25.08 12.53 1.81
C ASP A 342 25.69 12.02 3.13
N THR A 343 24.85 11.89 4.16
CA THR A 343 25.17 11.24 5.43
C THR A 343 24.16 10.12 5.73
N GLU A 344 24.55 9.16 6.59
CA GLU A 344 23.64 8.12 7.06
C GLU A 344 23.01 8.55 8.39
N VAL A 345 21.69 8.66 8.41
CA VAL A 345 20.92 8.98 9.62
C VAL A 345 20.07 7.77 10.01
N ARG A 346 20.09 7.42 11.30
CA ARG A 346 19.33 6.30 11.88
C ARG A 346 18.35 6.81 12.92
N ILE A 347 17.06 6.52 12.74
CA ILE A 347 15.99 6.99 13.62
C ILE A 347 15.33 5.77 14.28
N PRO A 348 15.40 5.60 15.61
CA PRO A 348 14.78 4.47 16.29
C PRO A 348 13.25 4.58 16.24
N VAL A 349 12.56 3.46 16.00
CA VAL A 349 11.09 3.41 15.96
C VAL A 349 10.55 2.68 17.19
N PRO A 350 9.62 3.29 17.95
CA PRO A 350 8.95 2.58 19.04
C PRO A 350 8.06 1.46 18.49
N LEU A 351 8.24 0.24 19.02
CA LEU A 351 7.45 -0.94 18.68
C LEU A 351 7.32 -1.86 19.90
N GLU A 352 6.32 -2.75 19.90
CA GLU A 352 6.18 -3.81 20.90
C GLU A 352 6.95 -5.07 20.47
N PRO A 353 7.90 -5.57 21.28
CA PRO A 353 8.68 -6.75 20.93
C PRO A 353 7.82 -8.01 20.82
N GLY A 354 7.94 -8.74 19.70
CA GLY A 354 7.15 -9.93 19.43
C GLY A 354 7.59 -10.68 18.17
N PRO A 355 6.98 -11.84 17.86
CA PRO A 355 7.26 -12.59 16.63
C PRO A 355 6.82 -11.83 15.37
N VAL A 356 5.81 -10.95 15.50
CA VAL A 356 5.44 -9.95 14.50
C VAL A 356 5.36 -8.61 15.22
N ALA A 357 6.04 -7.61 14.69
CA ALA A 357 6.05 -6.24 15.20
C ALA A 357 5.64 -5.27 14.10
N GLU A 358 4.79 -4.31 14.45
CA GLU A 358 4.41 -3.20 13.58
C GLU A 358 4.92 -1.91 14.20
N GLY A 359 5.43 -1.02 13.35
CA GLY A 359 5.96 0.27 13.77
C GLY A 359 5.55 1.38 12.81
N GLU A 360 5.38 2.57 13.37
CA GLU A 360 5.11 3.79 12.63
C GLU A 360 6.07 4.89 13.09
N ALA A 361 6.70 5.55 12.13
CA ALA A 361 7.53 6.72 12.36
C ALA A 361 7.08 7.88 11.45
N ARG A 362 7.25 9.10 11.94
CA ARG A 362 7.07 10.32 11.15
C ARG A 362 8.39 11.06 11.11
N ILE A 363 8.85 11.37 9.91
CA ILE A 363 10.15 11.98 9.69
C ILE A 363 9.92 13.28 8.97
N LEU A 364 10.43 14.38 9.53
CA LEU A 364 10.42 15.69 8.90
C LEU A 364 11.81 15.94 8.29
N PRO A 365 11.98 15.90 6.95
CA PRO A 365 13.31 16.03 6.35
C PRO A 365 14.01 17.37 6.64
N LEU A 366 13.25 18.43 6.95
CA LEU A 366 13.77 19.74 7.33
C LEU A 366 14.71 19.67 8.54
N THR A 367 14.50 18.72 9.45
CA THR A 367 15.36 18.55 10.63
C THR A 367 16.67 17.81 10.33
N LEU A 368 16.85 17.32 9.09
CA LEU A 368 17.97 16.50 8.63
C LEU A 368 18.67 17.14 7.42
N PRO A 369 19.27 18.34 7.56
CA PRO A 369 19.85 19.08 6.44
C PRO A 369 21.03 18.35 5.76
N ASP A 370 21.75 17.53 6.52
CA ASP A 370 22.95 16.80 6.06
C ASP A 370 22.66 15.61 5.13
N LEU A 371 21.39 15.36 4.78
CA LEU A 371 21.00 14.27 3.87
C LEU A 371 21.16 14.64 2.38
N GLY A 372 21.43 15.90 2.03
CA GLY A 372 21.53 16.31 0.62
C GLY A 372 20.18 16.38 -0.10
N PRO A 373 20.13 16.40 -1.44
CA PRO A 373 18.90 16.58 -2.23
C PRO A 373 17.95 15.36 -2.29
N GLY A 374 18.35 14.23 -1.74
CA GLY A 374 17.54 13.02 -1.66
C GLY A 374 18.23 11.94 -0.82
N ALA A 375 17.46 10.94 -0.39
CA ALA A 375 17.99 9.85 0.44
C ALA A 375 17.29 8.52 0.13
N HIS A 376 18.04 7.43 0.21
CA HIS A 376 17.50 6.08 0.22
C HIS A 376 16.93 5.76 1.61
N LEU A 377 15.62 5.59 1.70
CA LEU A 377 14.89 5.19 2.89
C LEU A 377 14.75 3.66 2.93
N ARG A 378 15.14 3.06 4.06
CA ARG A 378 14.85 1.66 4.39
C ARG A 378 14.59 1.49 5.88
N VAL A 379 13.92 0.42 6.27
CA VAL A 379 13.75 0.05 7.69
C VAL A 379 14.63 -1.15 7.99
N GLU A 380 15.44 -1.05 9.04
CA GLU A 380 16.26 -2.14 9.58
C GLU A 380 15.65 -2.62 10.91
N ALA A 381 15.17 -3.86 10.95
CA ALA A 381 14.72 -4.52 12.19
C ALA A 381 15.81 -5.46 12.72
N ARG A 382 15.91 -5.57 14.04
CA ARG A 382 16.90 -6.41 14.73
C ARG A 382 16.22 -7.50 15.55
N ASP A 383 16.81 -8.69 15.55
CA ASP A 383 16.44 -9.77 16.45
C ASP A 383 17.04 -9.59 17.85
N GLY A 384 16.66 -10.48 18.77
CA GLY A 384 17.23 -10.58 20.11
C GLY A 384 18.44 -11.53 20.23
N ASP A 385 19.13 -11.91 19.14
CA ASP A 385 20.24 -12.88 19.19
C ASP A 385 21.44 -12.28 19.95
N THR A 386 21.55 -12.63 21.23
CA THR A 386 22.66 -12.23 22.10
C THR A 386 23.86 -13.18 22.04
N VAL A 387 23.75 -14.29 21.29
CA VAL A 387 24.78 -15.33 21.20
C VAL A 387 25.69 -15.10 20.01
N SER A 388 25.13 -14.87 18.82
CA SER A 388 25.89 -14.59 17.59
C SER A 388 26.09 -13.09 17.36
N GLY A 389 25.39 -12.26 18.13
CA GLY A 389 25.22 -10.82 17.90
C GLY A 389 23.89 -10.57 17.17
N PRO A 390 23.22 -9.42 17.44
CA PRO A 390 21.90 -9.15 16.91
C PRO A 390 21.95 -9.07 15.38
N LYS A 391 21.14 -9.88 14.71
CA LYS A 391 21.06 -9.87 13.25
C LYS A 391 20.03 -8.85 12.83
N ALA A 392 20.35 -8.15 11.75
CA ALA A 392 19.47 -7.14 11.17
C ALA A 392 18.89 -7.65 9.85
N GLY A 393 17.60 -7.45 9.67
CA GLY A 393 16.90 -7.57 8.40
C GLY A 393 16.50 -6.20 7.89
N ALA A 394 16.64 -5.97 6.59
CA ALA A 394 16.28 -4.70 5.96
C ALA A 394 15.08 -4.85 5.02
N SER A 395 14.24 -3.83 4.97
CA SER A 395 13.18 -3.72 3.98
C SER A 395 13.75 -3.45 2.58
N ARG A 396 12.86 -3.43 1.58
CA ARG A 396 13.16 -2.75 0.31
C ARG A 396 13.58 -1.30 0.57
N SER A 397 14.48 -0.80 -0.27
CA SER A 397 14.87 0.61 -0.26
C SER A 397 13.94 1.39 -1.19
N VAL A 398 13.49 2.55 -0.73
CA VAL A 398 12.73 3.53 -1.50
C VAL A 398 13.59 4.78 -1.63
N TYR A 399 13.67 5.38 -2.82
CA TYR A 399 14.34 6.67 -2.97
C TYR A 399 13.37 7.81 -2.67
N VAL A 400 13.80 8.72 -1.80
CA VAL A 400 13.05 9.92 -1.47
C VAL A 400 13.80 11.12 -2.04
N THR A 401 13.17 11.82 -2.98
CA THR A 401 13.69 13.09 -3.50
C THR A 401 13.17 14.22 -2.63
N PHE A 402 14.08 15.02 -2.07
CA PHE A 402 13.72 16.20 -1.28
C PHE A 402 13.60 17.39 -2.23
N LEU A 403 12.36 17.74 -2.54
CA LEU A 403 12.05 18.93 -3.33
C LEU A 403 12.34 20.18 -2.49
N ASP A 404 13.18 21.05 -3.02
CA ASP A 404 13.43 22.36 -2.42
C ASP A 404 12.38 23.35 -2.96
N ALA A 405 11.26 23.49 -2.25
CA ALA A 405 10.22 24.48 -2.55
C ALA A 405 10.81 25.90 -2.70
N ARG A 406 11.93 26.16 -2.01
CA ARG A 406 12.67 27.42 -2.09
C ARG A 406 13.29 27.62 -3.47
N SER A 407 13.96 26.62 -4.03
CA SER A 407 14.56 26.71 -5.36
C SER A 407 13.52 27.00 -6.46
N ILE A 408 12.34 26.37 -6.39
CA ILE A 408 11.26 26.59 -7.37
C ILE A 408 10.64 27.97 -7.15
N ARG A 409 10.42 28.39 -5.89
CA ARG A 409 9.89 29.71 -5.53
C ARG A 409 10.82 30.84 -5.96
N THR A 410 12.10 30.78 -5.59
CA THR A 410 13.14 31.72 -6.03
C THR A 410 13.31 31.72 -7.55
N ALA A 411 13.12 30.57 -8.20
CA ALA A 411 13.17 30.46 -9.67
C ALA A 411 11.94 31.07 -10.36
N VAL A 412 10.78 31.12 -9.69
CA VAL A 412 9.56 31.81 -10.15
C VAL A 412 9.69 33.31 -9.89
N GLU A 413 10.11 33.74 -8.70
CA GLU A 413 10.34 35.15 -8.34
C GLU A 413 11.32 35.85 -9.29
N ASN A 414 12.50 35.25 -9.52
CA ASN A 414 13.49 35.81 -10.46
C ASN A 414 12.97 35.90 -11.90
N LEU A 415 12.01 35.04 -12.25
CA LEU A 415 11.43 35.03 -13.59
C LEU A 415 10.30 36.04 -13.73
N GLU A 416 9.51 36.23 -12.68
CA GLU A 416 8.47 37.26 -12.58
C GLU A 416 9.05 38.67 -12.55
N GLU A 417 10.20 38.89 -11.90
CA GLU A 417 10.91 40.17 -11.94
C GLU A 417 11.39 40.50 -13.37
N ARG A 418 11.97 39.50 -14.07
CA ARG A 418 12.36 39.62 -15.49
C ARG A 418 11.16 39.85 -16.41
N LEU A 419 10.00 39.28 -16.08
CA LEU A 419 8.76 39.48 -16.82
C LEU A 419 8.24 40.90 -16.65
N LEU A 420 8.22 41.43 -15.43
CA LEU A 420 7.81 42.81 -15.15
C LEU A 420 8.69 43.80 -15.92
N ASP A 421 10.01 43.65 -15.85
CA ASP A 421 10.96 44.49 -16.60
C ASP A 421 10.70 44.44 -18.11
N ALA A 422 10.51 43.25 -18.67
CA ALA A 422 10.25 43.06 -20.09
C ALA A 422 8.90 43.68 -20.53
N VAL A 423 7.85 43.58 -19.70
CA VAL A 423 6.56 44.23 -19.95
C VAL A 423 6.70 45.76 -19.91
N LEU A 424 7.40 46.30 -18.91
CA LEU A 424 7.65 47.74 -18.77
C LEU A 424 8.46 48.30 -19.95
N GLU A 425 9.44 47.56 -20.46
CA GLU A 425 10.23 47.97 -21.63
C GLU A 425 9.39 48.02 -22.92
N ILE A 426 8.42 47.10 -23.09
CA ILE A 426 7.49 47.12 -24.22
C ILE A 426 6.49 48.27 -24.06
N LEU A 427 5.96 48.47 -22.85
CA LEU A 427 5.03 49.54 -22.53
C LEU A 427 5.65 50.92 -22.81
N ALA A 428 6.90 51.12 -22.40
CA ALA A 428 7.66 52.35 -22.65
C ALA A 428 7.79 52.65 -24.16
N ASP A 429 8.20 51.66 -24.96
CA ASP A 429 8.35 51.82 -26.41
C ASP A 429 7.00 52.12 -27.11
N LEU A 430 5.92 51.47 -26.66
CA LEU A 430 4.57 51.69 -27.18
C LEU A 430 4.06 53.11 -26.84
N LEU A 431 4.32 53.61 -25.64
CA LEU A 431 3.98 54.97 -25.21
C LEU A 431 4.79 56.06 -25.95
N GLU A 432 6.04 55.76 -26.31
CA GLU A 432 6.90 56.65 -27.11
C GLU A 432 6.55 56.64 -28.62
N GLY A 433 5.64 55.77 -29.06
CA GLY A 433 5.24 55.63 -30.46
C GLY A 433 6.31 54.97 -31.34
N ALA A 434 7.28 54.28 -30.74
CA ALA A 434 8.36 53.58 -31.42
C ALA A 434 7.88 52.23 -31.99
N GLY A 435 7.11 52.26 -33.10
CA GLY A 435 6.62 51.04 -33.76
C GLY A 435 7.64 50.39 -34.71
N GLY A 436 7.77 49.07 -34.67
CA GLY A 436 8.43 48.28 -35.73
C GLY A 436 9.28 47.10 -35.25
N GLU A 437 10.61 47.24 -35.30
CA GLU A 437 11.56 46.14 -35.04
C GLU A 437 11.95 46.00 -33.55
N GLY A 438 12.02 47.10 -32.79
CA GLY A 438 12.40 47.09 -31.37
C GLY A 438 11.37 46.39 -30.49
N VAL A 439 10.11 46.80 -30.60
CA VAL A 439 8.96 46.17 -29.90
C VAL A 439 8.81 44.70 -30.28
N ARG A 440 9.07 44.34 -31.55
CA ARG A 440 9.00 42.95 -32.02
C ARG A 440 10.08 42.08 -31.36
N GLY A 441 11.31 42.56 -31.26
CA GLY A 441 12.39 41.85 -30.57
C GLY A 441 12.07 41.62 -29.10
N LYS A 442 11.69 42.69 -28.40
CA LYS A 442 11.28 42.62 -26.98
C LYS A 442 10.06 41.70 -26.76
N ALA A 443 9.09 41.71 -27.66
CA ALA A 443 7.94 40.80 -27.61
C ALA A 443 8.34 39.32 -27.77
N GLN A 444 9.33 39.01 -28.61
CA GLN A 444 9.86 37.65 -28.74
C GLN A 444 10.64 37.21 -27.49
N ASP A 445 11.40 38.11 -26.90
CA ASP A 445 12.10 37.87 -25.63
C ASP A 445 11.09 37.63 -24.50
N LEU A 446 10.03 38.43 -24.42
CA LEU A 446 8.94 38.26 -23.46
C LEU A 446 8.21 36.91 -23.64
N LEU A 447 7.92 36.47 -24.87
CA LEU A 447 7.34 35.14 -25.11
C LEU A 447 8.25 33.99 -24.66
N THR A 448 9.57 34.18 -24.75
CA THR A 448 10.54 33.20 -24.26
C THR A 448 10.50 33.12 -22.73
N LEU A 449 10.46 34.27 -22.05
CA LEU A 449 10.28 34.34 -20.59
C LEU A 449 8.95 33.73 -20.13
N LEU A 450 7.86 33.99 -20.84
CA LEU A 450 6.54 33.42 -20.56
C LEU A 450 6.54 31.90 -20.77
N GLY A 451 7.27 31.38 -21.76
CA GLY A 451 7.48 29.94 -21.94
C GLY A 451 8.25 29.29 -20.79
N GLU A 452 9.32 29.93 -20.32
CA GLU A 452 10.05 29.50 -19.13
C GLU A 452 9.15 29.51 -17.88
N LEU A 453 8.30 30.54 -17.76
CA LEU A 453 7.39 30.70 -16.62
C LEU A 453 6.30 29.63 -16.66
N GLY A 454 5.66 29.42 -17.80
CA GLY A 454 4.60 28.44 -17.96
C GLY A 454 5.05 27.02 -17.60
N GLU A 455 6.27 26.62 -17.92
CA GLU A 455 6.82 25.31 -17.50
C GLU A 455 7.08 25.26 -15.99
N ARG A 456 7.71 26.28 -15.42
CA ARG A 456 8.04 26.32 -13.97
C ARG A 456 6.80 26.43 -13.09
N VAL A 457 5.84 27.26 -13.49
CA VAL A 457 4.58 27.46 -12.79
C VAL A 457 3.71 26.21 -12.90
N ARG A 458 3.73 25.48 -14.02
CA ARG A 458 3.02 24.20 -14.13
C ARG A 458 3.63 23.14 -13.22
N GLN A 459 4.95 23.06 -13.13
CA GLN A 459 5.65 22.23 -12.14
C GLN A 459 5.30 22.66 -10.70
N ALA A 460 5.26 23.97 -10.43
CA ALA A 460 4.87 24.50 -9.13
C ALA A 460 3.40 24.19 -8.79
N ALA A 461 2.49 24.26 -9.77
CA ALA A 461 1.06 23.94 -9.61
C ALA A 461 0.83 22.44 -9.41
N GLU A 462 1.53 21.58 -10.14
CA GLU A 462 1.55 20.12 -9.91
C GLU A 462 2.10 19.79 -8.52
N ALA A 463 3.06 20.58 -8.04
CA ALA A 463 3.61 20.48 -6.69
C ALA A 463 2.74 21.20 -5.61
N GLY A 464 1.56 21.72 -5.97
CA GLY A 464 0.61 22.33 -5.02
C GLY A 464 1.06 23.68 -4.46
N THR A 465 1.98 24.37 -5.13
CA THR A 465 2.53 25.66 -4.70
C THR A 465 1.44 26.75 -4.77
N PRO A 466 1.18 27.48 -3.66
CA PRO A 466 0.29 28.64 -3.66
C PRO A 466 0.65 29.66 -4.76
N GLY A 467 -0.35 30.32 -5.35
CA GLY A 467 -0.13 31.35 -6.39
C GLY A 467 0.15 30.82 -7.80
N ALA A 468 0.59 29.56 -7.96
CA ALA A 468 0.95 29.00 -9.26
C ALA A 468 -0.23 28.95 -10.26
N VAL A 469 -1.45 28.69 -9.79
CA VAL A 469 -2.65 28.70 -10.66
C VAL A 469 -2.99 30.12 -11.13
N ALA A 470 -2.75 31.13 -10.29
CA ALA A 470 -2.94 32.53 -10.67
C ALA A 470 -1.89 32.95 -11.71
N ALA A 471 -0.63 32.54 -11.53
CA ALA A 471 0.46 32.80 -12.47
C ALA A 471 0.22 32.16 -13.85
N LEU A 472 -0.45 30.99 -13.95
CA LEU A 472 -0.87 30.41 -15.24
C LEU A 472 -1.89 31.28 -15.97
N GLY A 473 -2.79 31.95 -15.24
CA GLY A 473 -3.77 32.87 -15.83
C GLY A 473 -3.10 34.12 -16.42
N ILE A 474 -2.12 34.68 -15.71
CA ILE A 474 -1.33 35.83 -16.15
C ILE A 474 -0.48 35.46 -17.36
N GLU A 475 0.17 34.29 -17.33
CA GLU A 475 1.00 33.80 -18.44
C GLU A 475 0.19 33.68 -19.73
N ALA A 476 -1.02 33.13 -19.64
CA ALA A 476 -1.92 33.02 -20.77
C ALA A 476 -2.39 34.39 -21.31
N GLY A 477 -2.70 35.34 -20.42
CA GLY A 477 -3.10 36.71 -20.77
C GLY A 477 -2.00 37.50 -21.48
N LEU A 478 -0.82 37.57 -20.86
CA LEU A 478 0.35 38.23 -21.43
C LEU A 478 0.79 37.60 -22.75
N ARG A 479 0.75 36.27 -22.84
CA ARG A 479 1.08 35.57 -24.09
C ARG A 479 0.11 35.98 -25.21
N ALA A 480 -1.19 36.02 -24.94
CA ALA A 480 -2.19 36.40 -25.92
C ALA A 480 -2.02 37.87 -26.40
N ALA A 481 -1.65 38.78 -25.49
CA ALA A 481 -1.41 40.19 -25.82
C ALA A 481 -0.13 40.41 -26.65
N VAL A 482 0.91 39.60 -26.40
CA VAL A 482 2.26 39.81 -26.95
C VAL A 482 2.51 38.99 -28.23
N GLU A 483 1.84 37.85 -28.44
CA GLU A 483 1.95 37.02 -29.66
C GLU A 483 1.74 37.80 -30.97
N PRO A 484 0.72 38.67 -31.10
CA PRO A 484 0.54 39.50 -32.30
C PRO A 484 1.71 40.45 -32.54
N LEU A 485 2.25 41.08 -31.49
CA LEU A 485 3.40 41.98 -31.58
C LEU A 485 4.66 41.24 -32.04
N ALA A 486 4.91 40.05 -31.51
CA ALA A 486 6.05 39.20 -31.89
C ALA A 486 5.97 38.71 -33.35
N ALA A 487 4.74 38.53 -33.87
CA ALA A 487 4.45 38.23 -35.27
C ALA A 487 4.63 39.45 -36.20
N GLY A 488 4.77 40.65 -35.65
CA GLY A 488 4.90 41.91 -36.38
C GLY A 488 3.56 42.55 -36.76
N ALA A 489 2.46 42.17 -36.09
CA ALA A 489 1.20 42.88 -36.22
C ALA A 489 1.30 44.27 -35.56
N PRO A 490 0.57 45.27 -36.07
CA PRO A 490 0.45 46.55 -35.37
C PRO A 490 -0.20 46.36 -33.99
N PRO A 491 0.16 47.18 -32.99
CA PRO A 491 -0.48 47.12 -31.67
C PRO A 491 -2.00 47.31 -31.81
N GLY A 492 -2.75 46.40 -31.19
CA GLY A 492 -4.21 46.48 -31.17
C GLY A 492 -4.72 47.67 -30.34
N PRO A 493 -5.95 48.14 -30.59
CA PRO A 493 -6.57 49.13 -29.71
C PRO A 493 -6.75 48.53 -28.31
N GLY A 494 -6.32 49.24 -27.26
CA GLY A 494 -6.42 48.76 -25.87
C GLY A 494 -5.18 48.04 -25.33
N LEU A 495 -4.17 47.76 -26.17
CA LEU A 495 -3.01 46.94 -25.76
C LEU A 495 -2.15 47.61 -24.68
N VAL A 496 -2.06 48.94 -24.69
CA VAL A 496 -1.34 49.68 -23.65
C VAL A 496 -2.06 49.54 -22.32
N GLU A 497 -3.39 49.68 -22.29
CA GLU A 497 -4.19 49.49 -21.07
C GLU A 497 -4.18 48.04 -20.56
N GLU A 498 -4.03 47.04 -21.44
CA GLU A 498 -3.84 45.64 -21.06
C GLU A 498 -2.47 45.39 -20.42
N LEU A 499 -1.38 45.83 -21.07
CA LEU A 499 -0.03 45.65 -20.55
C LEU A 499 0.22 46.45 -19.26
N GLU A 500 -0.37 47.64 -19.12
CA GLU A 500 -0.29 48.44 -17.89
C GLU A 500 -0.97 47.73 -16.71
N ARG A 501 -2.16 47.15 -16.95
CA ARG A 501 -2.88 46.34 -15.96
C ARG A 501 -2.09 45.11 -15.53
N ASP A 502 -1.51 44.38 -16.49
CA ASP A 502 -0.74 43.18 -16.22
C ASP A 502 0.56 43.50 -15.47
N ALA A 503 1.23 44.61 -15.81
CA ALA A 503 2.41 45.09 -15.08
C ALA A 503 2.09 45.47 -13.62
N LEU A 504 1.00 46.20 -13.39
CA LEU A 504 0.55 46.58 -12.04
C LEU A 504 0.11 45.37 -11.21
N PHE A 505 -0.33 44.29 -11.86
CA PHE A 505 -0.68 43.03 -11.18
C PHE A 505 0.56 42.20 -10.85
N LEU A 506 1.52 42.09 -11.79
CA LEU A 506 2.81 41.43 -11.54
C LEU A 506 3.59 42.11 -10.40
N ASP A 507 3.61 43.44 -10.34
CA ASP A 507 4.22 44.18 -9.21
C ASP A 507 3.59 43.79 -7.87
N ARG A 508 2.25 43.67 -7.81
CA ARG A 508 1.53 43.25 -6.60
C ARG A 508 1.82 41.80 -6.23
N LEU A 509 1.82 40.89 -7.20
CA LEU A 509 2.12 39.48 -6.96
C LEU A 509 3.55 39.29 -6.43
N LEU A 510 4.52 40.04 -6.96
CA LEU A 510 5.90 40.05 -6.46
C LEU A 510 5.98 40.56 -5.01
N ARG A 511 5.18 41.58 -4.64
CA ARG A 511 5.11 42.07 -3.26
C ARG A 511 4.54 41.00 -2.31
N ASP A 512 3.50 40.29 -2.73
CA ASP A 512 2.89 39.21 -1.95
C ASP A 512 3.83 38.02 -1.76
N LEU A 513 4.57 37.63 -2.80
CA LEU A 513 5.59 36.58 -2.69
C LEU A 513 6.71 36.95 -1.72
N ARG A 514 7.19 38.20 -1.75
CA ARG A 514 8.20 38.70 -0.80
C ARG A 514 7.69 38.70 0.64
N LEU A 515 6.41 39.02 0.84
CA LEU A 515 5.75 38.89 2.13
C LEU A 515 5.72 37.42 2.60
N GLU A 516 5.32 36.49 1.73
CA GLU A 516 5.31 35.06 2.05
C GLU A 516 6.70 34.50 2.36
N GLU A 517 7.74 34.93 1.64
CA GLU A 517 9.12 34.51 1.89
C GLU A 517 9.58 34.93 3.30
N ALA A 518 9.25 36.16 3.71
CA ALA A 518 9.54 36.66 5.04
C ALA A 518 8.79 35.86 6.12
N LEU A 519 7.53 35.46 5.87
CA LEU A 519 6.78 34.58 6.76
C LEU A 519 7.36 33.17 6.82
N GLY A 520 7.85 32.62 5.70
CA GLY A 520 8.50 31.31 5.63
C GLY A 520 9.76 31.23 6.49
N LEU A 521 10.59 32.29 6.50
CA LEU A 521 11.71 32.41 7.43
C LEU A 521 11.26 32.40 8.90
N GLY A 522 10.10 33.01 9.19
CA GLY A 522 9.48 32.99 10.50
C GLY A 522 9.06 31.58 10.95
N ASP A 523 8.55 30.76 10.03
CA ASP A 523 8.20 29.37 10.30
C ASP A 523 9.43 28.48 10.55
N GLU A 524 10.50 28.64 9.76
CA GLU A 524 11.79 27.97 10.00
C GLU A 524 12.32 28.31 11.40
N LEU A 525 12.24 29.59 11.77
CA LEU A 525 12.66 30.08 13.07
C LEU A 525 11.80 29.50 14.21
N ALA A 526 10.48 29.43 14.04
CA ALA A 526 9.57 28.82 15.00
C ALA A 526 9.84 27.31 15.19
N ALA A 527 10.16 26.59 14.11
CA ALA A 527 10.45 25.17 14.17
C ALA A 527 11.76 24.88 14.93
N LEU A 528 12.84 25.60 14.62
CA LEU A 528 14.12 25.47 15.33
C LEU A 528 14.00 25.85 16.80
N GLN A 529 13.26 26.93 17.09
CA GLN A 529 12.99 27.37 18.45
C GLN A 529 12.26 26.29 19.26
N ARG A 530 11.17 25.72 18.72
CA ARG A 530 10.39 24.66 19.41
C ARG A 530 11.25 23.42 19.66
N SER A 531 12.03 23.03 18.65
CA SER A 531 12.95 21.89 18.74
C SER A 531 14.02 22.10 19.82
N LEU A 532 14.63 23.29 19.89
CA LEU A 532 15.59 23.66 20.92
C LEU A 532 14.96 23.61 22.32
N PHE A 533 13.75 24.14 22.48
CA PHE A 533 13.03 24.16 23.76
C PHE A 533 12.69 22.74 24.24
N ASP A 534 12.13 21.91 23.37
CA ASP A 534 11.74 20.53 23.69
C ASP A 534 12.94 19.68 24.11
N GLU A 535 14.09 19.83 23.44
CA GLU A 535 15.30 19.10 23.80
C GLU A 535 15.92 19.58 25.13
N LEU A 536 15.88 20.88 25.42
CA LEU A 536 16.30 21.40 26.72
C LEU A 536 15.42 20.87 27.87
N GLN A 537 14.12 20.68 27.62
CA GLN A 537 13.20 20.12 28.61
C GLN A 537 13.42 18.62 28.85
N ARG A 538 13.74 17.86 27.81
CA ARG A 538 14.06 16.42 27.92
C ARG A 538 15.35 16.17 28.71
N GLY A 539 16.34 17.07 28.62
CA GLY A 539 17.53 17.04 29.47
C GLY A 539 18.63 16.06 29.04
N ASP A 540 18.47 15.38 27.90
CA ASP A 540 19.39 14.35 27.40
C ASP A 540 20.33 14.82 26.28
N ALA A 541 20.22 16.09 25.85
CA ALA A 541 20.94 16.62 24.69
C ALA A 541 22.34 17.18 25.05
N ASP A 542 23.32 16.96 24.15
CA ASP A 542 24.69 17.49 24.28
C ASP A 542 24.68 19.03 24.26
N PRO A 543 25.24 19.72 25.28
CA PRO A 543 25.36 21.18 25.31
C PRO A 543 25.98 21.80 24.05
N ARG A 544 26.85 21.07 23.33
CA ARG A 544 27.45 21.52 22.06
C ARG A 544 26.46 21.54 20.91
N GLU A 545 25.58 20.54 20.83
CA GLU A 545 24.53 20.47 19.81
C GLU A 545 23.47 21.54 20.06
N LEU A 546 23.11 21.79 21.32
CA LEU A 546 22.22 22.88 21.70
C LEU A 546 22.83 24.25 21.36
N ALA A 547 24.14 24.45 21.58
CA ALA A 547 24.82 25.68 21.22
C ALA A 547 24.84 25.93 19.71
N LYS A 548 25.04 24.90 18.88
CA LYS A 548 24.93 25.01 17.41
C LYS A 548 23.53 25.44 16.97
N ARG A 549 22.48 24.94 17.61
CA ARG A 549 21.10 25.35 17.29
C ARG A 549 20.82 26.80 17.67
N VAL A 550 21.38 27.27 18.78
CA VAL A 550 21.32 28.70 19.14
C VAL A 550 22.02 29.55 18.08
N GLU A 551 23.17 29.11 17.56
CA GLU A 551 23.87 29.77 16.45
C GLU A 551 23.04 29.78 15.16
N GLN A 552 22.37 28.67 14.82
CA GLN A 552 21.44 28.60 13.69
C GLN A 552 20.26 29.58 13.83
N ILE A 553 19.70 29.70 15.04
CA ILE A 553 18.64 30.67 15.34
C ILE A 553 19.15 32.10 15.17
N GLN A 554 20.38 32.40 15.63
CA GLN A 554 21.02 33.71 15.44
C GLN A 554 21.23 34.04 13.96
N ASP A 555 21.72 33.08 13.17
CA ASP A 555 21.93 33.23 11.73
C ASP A 555 20.62 33.46 10.98
N LEU A 556 19.57 32.69 11.30
CA LEU A 556 18.26 32.87 10.66
C LEU A 556 17.60 34.20 11.05
N LEU A 557 17.74 34.63 12.30
CA LEU A 557 17.28 35.96 12.73
C LEU A 557 18.01 37.07 11.96
N ALA A 558 19.32 36.93 11.77
CA ALA A 558 20.10 37.90 11.00
C ALA A 558 19.64 37.96 9.53
N ARG A 559 19.43 36.80 8.90
CA ARG A 559 18.92 36.69 7.53
C ARG A 559 17.51 37.25 7.38
N MET A 560 16.60 36.90 8.28
CA MET A 560 15.23 37.41 8.27
C MET A 560 15.20 38.92 8.43
N ALA A 561 16.01 39.46 9.34
CA ALA A 561 16.09 40.90 9.56
C ALA A 561 16.74 41.64 8.38
N GLU A 562 17.70 41.02 7.70
CA GLU A 562 18.29 41.54 6.47
C GLU A 562 17.28 41.50 5.31
N GLN A 563 16.52 40.42 5.17
CA GLN A 563 15.48 40.26 4.14
C GLN A 563 14.35 41.27 4.35
N LEU A 564 13.82 41.38 5.58
CA LEU A 564 12.83 42.40 5.90
C LEU A 564 13.34 43.81 5.64
N ALA A 565 14.61 44.12 5.94
CA ALA A 565 15.16 45.46 5.72
C ALA A 565 15.40 45.79 4.24
N ARG A 566 15.84 44.82 3.43
CA ARG A 566 16.04 45.00 1.98
C ARG A 566 14.71 45.05 1.25
N SER A 567 13.81 44.13 1.56
CA SER A 567 12.54 43.92 0.86
C SER A 567 11.37 44.73 1.44
N ALA A 568 11.56 45.53 2.50
CA ALA A 568 10.49 46.35 3.09
C ALA A 568 9.84 47.32 2.09
N ARG A 569 10.59 47.87 1.12
CA ARG A 569 10.04 48.76 0.08
C ARG A 569 9.35 48.02 -1.05
N GLU A 570 9.50 46.71 -1.04
CA GLU A 570 9.20 45.77 -2.09
C GLU A 570 8.09 44.80 -1.63
N MET A 571 7.52 45.02 -0.45
CA MET A 571 6.39 44.32 0.15
C MET A 571 5.11 45.19 0.08
N PRO A 572 3.94 44.67 0.46
CA PRO A 572 2.73 45.47 0.60
C PRO A 572 2.95 46.61 1.59
N ASP A 573 2.53 47.83 1.22
CA ASP A 573 2.81 49.04 2.00
C ASP A 573 2.19 48.97 3.41
N ALA A 574 1.01 48.33 3.53
CA ALA A 574 0.36 48.10 4.82
C ALA A 574 1.20 47.22 5.76
N PHE A 575 1.91 46.24 5.21
CA PHE A 575 2.80 45.36 5.98
C PHE A 575 4.13 46.03 6.32
N ALA A 576 4.77 46.66 5.32
CA ALA A 576 6.04 47.37 5.50
C ALA A 576 5.96 48.47 6.58
N ASN A 577 4.77 49.05 6.76
CA ASN A 577 4.49 50.08 7.74
C ASN A 577 4.02 49.55 9.09
N ALA A 578 3.85 48.24 9.26
CA ALA A 578 3.37 47.65 10.49
C ALA A 578 4.40 47.76 11.62
N ASP A 579 3.90 47.96 12.84
CA ASP A 579 4.73 48.07 14.04
C ASP A 579 5.54 46.79 14.28
N ALA A 580 5.03 45.61 13.92
CA ALA A 580 5.74 44.33 14.04
C ALA A 580 7.00 44.24 13.16
N VAL A 581 7.05 44.98 12.04
CA VAL A 581 8.22 45.03 11.13
C VAL A 581 9.20 46.12 11.59
N ARG A 582 8.69 47.26 12.07
CA ARG A 582 9.49 48.40 12.52
C ARG A 582 10.13 48.18 13.89
N ASP A 583 9.41 47.56 14.81
CA ASP A 583 9.80 47.36 16.21
C ASP A 583 10.27 45.92 16.47
N MET A 584 11.16 45.42 15.62
CA MET A 584 11.78 44.11 15.80
C MET A 584 12.57 44.05 17.13
N PRO A 585 12.38 43.04 17.99
CA PRO A 585 13.07 42.92 19.30
C PRO A 585 14.54 42.45 19.14
N ARG A 586 15.30 43.08 18.24
CA ARG A 586 16.65 42.70 17.82
C ARG A 586 17.63 42.69 19.00
N SER A 587 17.64 43.76 19.80
CA SER A 587 18.55 43.91 20.94
C SER A 587 18.23 42.94 22.07
N GLU A 588 16.94 42.77 22.39
CA GLU A 588 16.50 41.85 23.44
C GLU A 588 16.84 40.39 23.08
N LEU A 589 16.58 39.98 21.84
CA LEU A 589 16.88 38.63 21.36
C LEU A 589 18.38 38.35 21.28
N GLN A 590 19.19 39.33 20.85
CA GLN A 590 20.65 39.18 20.84
C GLN A 590 21.19 38.92 22.25
N GLU A 591 20.79 39.72 23.23
CA GLU A 591 21.21 39.54 24.63
C GLU A 591 20.76 38.19 25.21
N GLN A 592 19.52 37.78 24.95
CA GLN A 592 18.97 36.50 25.43
C GLN A 592 19.68 35.29 24.80
N LEU A 593 19.95 35.32 23.49
CA LEU A 593 20.62 34.24 22.77
C LEU A 593 22.11 34.13 23.16
N GLU A 594 22.80 35.25 23.36
CA GLU A 594 24.17 35.25 23.90
C GLU A 594 24.24 34.70 25.31
N ALA A 595 23.32 35.13 26.20
CA ALA A 595 23.23 34.61 27.55
C ALA A 595 22.92 33.10 27.57
N LEU A 596 22.05 32.64 26.66
CA LEU A 596 21.69 31.23 26.51
C LEU A 596 22.91 30.41 26.07
N ARG A 597 23.64 30.87 25.06
CA ARG A 597 24.90 30.24 24.60
C ARG A 597 25.91 30.13 25.75
N ASP A 598 26.09 31.19 26.51
CA ASP A 598 27.04 31.21 27.63
C ASP A 598 26.62 30.32 28.81
N ALA A 599 25.32 30.13 29.04
CA ALA A 599 24.79 29.20 30.03
C ALA A 599 25.03 27.74 29.60
N LEU A 600 24.78 27.43 28.32
CA LEU A 600 25.07 26.13 27.71
C LEU A 600 26.57 25.79 27.76
N ALA A 601 27.45 26.76 27.46
CA ALA A 601 28.90 26.59 27.52
C ALA A 601 29.43 26.32 28.94
N ARG A 602 28.74 26.85 29.97
CA ARG A 602 29.06 26.65 31.39
C ARG A 602 28.42 25.39 31.99
N GLY A 603 27.56 24.71 31.24
CA GLY A 603 26.80 23.55 31.72
C GLY A 603 25.69 23.90 32.71
N ASP A 604 25.25 25.17 32.75
CA ASP A 604 24.19 25.65 33.64
C ASP A 604 22.81 25.39 33.00
N THR A 605 22.30 24.16 33.20
CA THR A 605 21.09 23.66 32.56
C THR A 605 19.81 24.34 33.04
N GLU A 606 19.74 24.71 34.33
CA GLU A 606 18.60 25.44 34.88
C GLU A 606 18.52 26.85 34.28
N ARG A 607 19.65 27.56 34.25
CA ARG A 607 19.69 28.90 33.65
C ARG A 607 19.42 28.86 32.15
N ALA A 608 19.91 27.84 31.45
CA ALA A 608 19.64 27.66 30.02
C ALA A 608 18.14 27.42 29.74
N ARG A 609 17.42 26.67 30.58
CA ARG A 609 15.96 26.45 30.43
C ARG A 609 15.18 27.74 30.59
N GLU A 610 15.52 28.55 31.60
CA GLU A 610 14.89 29.86 31.81
C GLU A 610 15.10 30.79 30.61
N LEU A 611 16.33 30.87 30.10
CA LEU A 611 16.67 31.71 28.96
C LEU A 611 16.02 31.21 27.66
N ALA A 612 15.97 29.91 27.43
CA ALA A 612 15.26 29.33 26.28
C ALA A 612 13.74 29.60 26.32
N ALA A 613 13.13 29.59 27.51
CA ALA A 613 11.72 29.96 27.69
C ALA A 613 11.47 31.44 27.36
N GLN A 614 12.38 32.34 27.75
CA GLN A 614 12.30 33.77 27.43
C GLN A 614 12.43 34.02 25.92
N VAL A 615 13.40 33.36 25.27
CA VAL A 615 13.58 33.43 23.81
C VAL A 615 12.33 32.91 23.08
N LEU A 616 11.77 31.78 23.52
CA LEU A 616 10.51 31.23 22.99
C LEU A 616 9.37 32.26 23.10
N GLU A 617 9.20 32.86 24.26
CA GLU A 617 8.14 33.83 24.51
C GLU A 617 8.29 35.08 23.62
N THR A 618 9.48 35.68 23.58
CA THR A 618 9.74 36.88 22.77
C THR A 618 9.62 36.60 21.27
N LEU A 619 10.14 35.47 20.78
CA LEU A 619 10.00 35.07 19.37
C LEU A 619 8.56 34.76 18.99
N SER A 620 7.83 33.99 19.79
CA SER A 620 6.43 33.65 19.51
C SER A 620 5.53 34.88 19.47
N ARG A 621 5.75 35.84 20.38
CA ARG A 621 5.03 37.11 20.41
C ARG A 621 5.29 37.93 19.15
N TRP A 622 6.55 38.03 18.74
CA TRP A 622 6.94 38.78 17.54
C TRP A 622 6.44 38.12 16.25
N LEU A 623 6.63 36.80 16.09
CA LEU A 623 6.14 36.05 14.93
C LEU A 623 4.61 36.10 14.82
N GLY A 624 3.90 36.05 15.95
CA GLY A 624 2.45 36.23 15.98
C GLY A 624 2.01 37.62 15.52
N ALA A 625 2.67 38.68 16.01
CA ALA A 625 2.41 40.06 15.58
C ALA A 625 2.74 40.29 14.10
N LEU A 626 3.80 39.64 13.59
CA LEU A 626 4.21 39.68 12.20
C LEU A 626 3.17 38.98 11.30
N GLU A 627 2.71 37.78 11.67
CA GLU A 627 1.63 37.08 10.97
C GLU A 627 0.32 37.88 10.96
N GLU A 628 -0.06 38.47 12.09
CA GLU A 628 -1.27 39.30 12.19
C GLU A 628 -1.18 40.53 11.29
N SER A 629 0.00 41.18 11.24
CA SER A 629 0.27 42.30 10.34
C SER A 629 0.19 41.89 8.87
N ALA A 630 0.71 40.71 8.52
CA ALA A 630 0.62 40.18 7.16
C ALA A 630 -0.82 39.88 6.73
N ARG A 631 -1.63 39.26 7.62
CA ARG A 631 -3.06 39.04 7.37
C ARG A 631 -3.81 40.36 7.21
N GLY A 632 -3.53 41.33 8.07
CA GLY A 632 -4.14 42.65 8.02
C GLY A 632 -3.80 43.42 6.74
N ALA A 633 -2.56 43.31 6.26
CA ALA A 633 -2.14 43.92 5.00
C ALA A 633 -2.86 43.30 3.79
N ALA A 634 -2.92 41.97 3.70
CA ALA A 634 -3.60 41.27 2.61
C ALA A 634 -5.12 41.53 2.61
N GLN A 635 -5.75 41.66 3.79
CA GLN A 635 -7.17 42.05 3.89
C GLN A 635 -7.40 43.51 3.49
N ALA A 636 -6.55 44.44 3.93
CA ALA A 636 -6.69 45.86 3.64
C ALA A 636 -6.64 46.20 2.14
N GLU A 637 -5.96 45.38 1.33
CA GLU A 637 -5.92 45.54 -0.12
C GLU A 637 -7.12 44.92 -0.84
N MET A 638 -7.70 43.83 -0.31
CA MET A 638 -8.80 43.10 -0.95
C MET A 638 -10.20 43.58 -0.55
N ASP A 639 -10.37 44.10 0.65
CA ASP A 639 -11.67 44.57 1.15
C ASP A 639 -12.29 45.70 0.30
N PRO A 640 -11.55 46.73 -0.14
CA PRO A 640 -12.10 47.79 -1.00
C PRO A 640 -12.57 47.24 -2.36
N LEU A 641 -11.82 46.30 -2.93
CA LEU A 641 -12.13 45.68 -4.22
C LEU A 641 -13.40 44.82 -4.14
N LEU A 642 -13.54 44.02 -3.08
CA LEU A 642 -14.74 43.22 -2.84
C LEU A 642 -15.97 44.07 -2.54
N ALA A 643 -15.79 45.18 -1.82
CA ALA A 643 -16.85 46.14 -1.57
C ALA A 643 -17.34 46.80 -2.88
N GLU A 644 -16.43 47.29 -3.72
CA GLU A 644 -16.75 47.93 -4.99
C GLU A 644 -17.46 46.97 -5.97
N LEU A 645 -17.04 45.69 -6.00
CA LEU A 645 -17.72 44.65 -6.77
C LEU A 645 -19.10 44.30 -6.21
N GLY A 646 -19.27 44.33 -4.89
CA GLY A 646 -20.56 44.15 -4.23
C GLY A 646 -21.54 45.26 -4.56
N GLU A 647 -21.11 46.51 -4.47
CA GLU A 647 -21.90 47.70 -4.83
C GLU A 647 -22.30 47.69 -6.31
N ALA A 648 -21.37 47.31 -7.20
CA ALA A 648 -21.67 47.17 -8.62
C ALA A 648 -22.69 46.06 -8.91
N GLU A 649 -22.65 44.93 -8.19
CA GLU A 649 -23.64 43.85 -8.33
C GLU A 649 -25.03 44.31 -7.89
N GLU A 650 -25.11 45.01 -6.76
CA GLU A 650 -26.36 45.57 -6.27
C GLU A 650 -26.94 46.56 -7.28
N GLU A 651 -26.12 47.45 -7.82
CA GLU A 651 -26.55 48.43 -8.82
C GLU A 651 -27.04 47.76 -10.12
N LEU A 652 -26.36 46.72 -10.60
CA LEU A 652 -26.84 45.90 -11.73
C LEU A 652 -28.22 45.29 -11.45
N GLY A 653 -28.42 44.78 -10.24
CA GLY A 653 -29.71 44.24 -9.80
C GLY A 653 -30.80 45.30 -9.85
N THR A 654 -30.53 46.52 -9.36
CA THR A 654 -31.49 47.63 -9.41
C THR A 654 -31.79 48.07 -10.84
N LEU A 655 -30.77 48.18 -11.70
CA LEU A 655 -30.95 48.53 -13.11
C LEU A 655 -31.81 47.51 -13.86
N ALA A 656 -31.56 46.22 -13.63
CA ALA A 656 -32.34 45.15 -14.25
C ALA A 656 -33.80 45.18 -13.78
N ALA A 657 -34.04 45.36 -12.48
CA ALA A 657 -35.39 45.44 -11.92
C ALA A 657 -36.19 46.64 -12.47
N GLU A 658 -35.56 47.82 -12.52
CA GLU A 658 -36.19 49.03 -13.07
C GLU A 658 -36.44 48.91 -14.59
N GLN A 659 -35.51 48.30 -15.33
CA GLN A 659 -35.66 48.03 -16.76
C GLN A 659 -36.81 47.02 -17.03
N GLU A 660 -36.97 46.00 -16.18
CA GLU A 660 -38.06 45.02 -16.28
C GLU A 660 -39.41 45.67 -16.00
N GLN A 661 -39.49 46.54 -14.99
CA GLN A 661 -40.68 47.33 -14.71
C GLN A 661 -41.06 48.21 -15.91
N LEU A 662 -40.09 48.95 -16.46
CA LEU A 662 -40.32 49.83 -17.61
C LEU A 662 -40.77 49.06 -18.87
N LEU A 663 -40.21 47.86 -19.08
CA LEU A 663 -40.64 46.94 -20.13
C LEU A 663 -42.09 46.47 -19.92
N GLY A 664 -42.48 46.16 -18.68
CA GLY A 664 -43.86 45.83 -18.31
C GLY A 664 -44.83 46.95 -18.67
N GLU A 665 -44.52 48.17 -18.26
CA GLU A 665 -45.34 49.36 -18.57
C GLU A 665 -45.41 49.63 -20.09
N THR A 666 -44.30 49.44 -20.81
CA THR A 666 -44.24 49.60 -22.28
C THR A 666 -45.15 48.57 -22.97
N ARG A 667 -45.14 47.31 -22.50
CA ARG A 667 -46.04 46.26 -22.99
C ARG A 667 -47.50 46.56 -22.69
N ASP A 668 -47.81 47.15 -21.54
CA ASP A 668 -49.16 47.53 -21.16
C ASP A 668 -49.72 48.61 -22.10
N VAL A 669 -48.95 49.66 -22.36
CA VAL A 669 -49.32 50.68 -23.36
C VAL A 669 -49.45 50.04 -24.75
N GLY A 670 -48.52 49.15 -25.14
CA GLY A 670 -48.61 48.41 -26.40
C GLY A 670 -49.88 47.56 -26.52
N ARG A 671 -50.36 46.95 -25.43
CA ARG A 671 -51.62 46.20 -25.38
C ARG A 671 -52.82 47.12 -25.51
N GLU A 672 -52.85 48.24 -24.80
CA GLU A 672 -53.91 49.27 -24.91
C GLU A 672 -54.02 49.84 -26.33
N VAL A 673 -52.89 50.09 -26.99
CA VAL A 673 -52.81 50.58 -28.37
C VAL A 673 -53.26 49.49 -29.36
N SER A 674 -52.81 48.25 -29.18
CA SER A 674 -53.19 47.14 -30.06
C SER A 674 -54.69 46.84 -29.98
N ALA A 675 -55.29 46.86 -28.79
CA ALA A 675 -56.72 46.62 -28.61
C ALA A 675 -57.57 47.65 -29.37
N ARG A 676 -57.23 48.95 -29.30
CA ARG A 676 -57.93 50.01 -30.04
C ARG A 676 -57.68 49.96 -31.53
N ALA A 677 -56.44 49.72 -31.96
CA ALA A 677 -56.13 49.56 -33.38
C ALA A 677 -56.91 48.38 -33.99
N TRP A 678 -57.05 47.29 -33.22
CA TRP A 678 -57.83 46.13 -33.60
C TRP A 678 -59.34 46.41 -33.66
N GLU A 679 -59.89 47.20 -32.72
CA GLU A 679 -61.29 47.66 -32.77
C GLU A 679 -61.59 48.52 -34.01
N GLU A 680 -60.69 49.43 -34.39
CA GLU A 680 -60.85 50.23 -35.60
C GLU A 680 -60.74 49.38 -36.87
N PHE A 681 -59.77 48.45 -36.90
CA PHE A 681 -59.62 47.51 -37.99
C PHE A 681 -60.79 46.52 -38.13
N ALA A 682 -61.50 46.21 -37.05
CA ALA A 682 -62.68 45.34 -37.10
C ALA A 682 -63.71 45.81 -38.13
N LYS A 683 -63.73 47.12 -38.47
CA LYS A 683 -64.60 47.72 -39.49
C LYS A 683 -64.20 47.34 -40.93
N GLU A 684 -62.91 47.11 -41.19
CA GLU A 684 -62.37 46.74 -42.50
C GLU A 684 -61.94 45.25 -42.57
N ARG A 685 -62.01 44.55 -41.44
CA ARG A 685 -61.57 43.17 -41.25
C ARG A 685 -62.14 42.23 -42.29
N ASP A 686 -63.44 42.28 -42.57
CA ASP A 686 -64.07 41.34 -43.49
C ASP A 686 -63.56 41.53 -44.93
N ALA A 687 -63.25 42.77 -45.34
CA ALA A 687 -62.66 43.07 -46.63
C ALA A 687 -61.18 42.65 -46.70
N PHE A 688 -60.43 42.81 -45.60
CA PHE A 688 -59.06 42.33 -45.48
C PHE A 688 -58.98 40.79 -45.53
N LEU A 689 -59.81 40.09 -44.74
CA LEU A 689 -59.85 38.64 -44.68
C LEU A 689 -60.23 38.04 -46.04
N ALA A 690 -61.15 38.67 -46.78
CA ALA A 690 -61.50 38.25 -48.14
C ALA A 690 -60.31 38.31 -49.11
N ARG A 691 -59.46 39.36 -49.01
CA ARG A 691 -58.24 39.47 -49.84
C ARG A 691 -57.18 38.44 -49.46
N GLN A 692 -56.95 38.25 -48.15
CA GLN A 692 -55.96 37.27 -47.71
C GLN A 692 -56.41 35.84 -48.02
N GLU A 693 -57.71 35.54 -47.93
CA GLU A 693 -58.26 34.23 -48.30
C GLU A 693 -57.97 33.86 -49.76
N GLU A 694 -58.04 34.83 -50.67
CA GLU A 694 -57.67 34.60 -52.07
C GLU A 694 -56.18 34.26 -52.23
N ARG A 695 -55.30 34.96 -51.51
CA ARG A 695 -53.85 34.71 -51.52
C ARG A 695 -53.49 33.36 -50.90
N ILE A 696 -54.09 33.02 -49.75
CA ILE A 696 -53.89 31.74 -49.08
C ILE A 696 -54.35 30.58 -50.00
N ARG A 697 -55.45 30.74 -50.74
CA ARG A 697 -55.88 29.75 -51.74
C ARG A 697 -54.86 29.58 -52.86
N ARG A 698 -54.25 30.66 -53.35
CA ARG A 698 -53.19 30.60 -54.37
C ARG A 698 -51.95 29.86 -53.84
N VAL A 699 -51.54 30.11 -52.59
CA VAL A 699 -50.46 29.37 -51.91
C VAL A 699 -50.79 27.88 -51.82
N GLN A 700 -51.98 27.52 -51.35
CA GLN A 700 -52.42 26.13 -51.27
C GLN A 700 -52.50 25.45 -52.64
N GLN A 701 -52.93 26.17 -53.68
CA GLN A 701 -52.95 25.65 -55.05
C GLN A 701 -51.53 25.41 -55.57
N ALA A 702 -50.61 26.37 -55.37
CA ALA A 702 -49.22 26.22 -55.76
C ALA A 702 -48.57 25.02 -55.05
N ALA A 703 -48.79 24.87 -53.74
CA ALA A 703 -48.32 23.72 -52.95
C ALA A 703 -48.84 22.38 -53.48
N ARG A 704 -50.14 22.29 -53.80
CA ARG A 704 -50.75 21.09 -54.43
C ARG A 704 -50.13 20.75 -55.78
N GLU A 705 -49.86 21.76 -56.60
CA GLU A 705 -49.24 21.59 -57.91
C GLU A 705 -47.75 21.22 -57.80
N MET A 706 -47.04 21.71 -56.78
CA MET A 706 -45.68 21.29 -56.45
C MET A 706 -45.64 19.81 -56.07
N ALA A 707 -46.49 19.38 -55.14
CA ALA A 707 -46.57 17.97 -54.71
C ALA A 707 -46.90 17.03 -55.88
N ARG A 708 -47.74 17.46 -56.84
CA ARG A 708 -48.09 16.70 -58.06
C ARG A 708 -46.97 16.65 -59.10
N SER A 709 -45.99 17.53 -59.02
CA SER A 709 -44.85 17.59 -59.95
C SER A 709 -43.79 16.54 -59.63
N ALA A 710 -43.85 15.90 -58.44
CA ALA A 710 -43.01 14.78 -58.08
C ALA A 710 -43.43 13.48 -58.82
N PRO A 711 -42.49 12.69 -59.35
CA PRO A 711 -42.79 11.43 -60.04
C PRO A 711 -43.42 10.40 -59.09
N ARG A 712 -44.49 9.72 -59.55
CA ARG A 712 -45.24 8.72 -58.76
C ARG A 712 -44.57 7.34 -58.67
N GLY A 713 -43.37 7.17 -59.21
CA GLY A 713 -42.61 5.92 -59.13
C GLY A 713 -41.27 6.03 -59.82
N GLY A 714 -40.19 5.90 -59.04
CA GLY A 714 -38.80 5.86 -59.53
C GLY A 714 -37.94 6.93 -58.88
N PHE A 715 -37.30 6.59 -57.77
CA PHE A 715 -36.20 7.37 -57.18
C PHE A 715 -34.95 7.13 -58.03
N HIS A 716 -34.23 8.19 -58.40
CA HIS A 716 -32.97 8.06 -59.11
C HIS A 716 -31.87 7.59 -58.14
N GLY A 717 -31.50 6.30 -58.22
CA GLY A 717 -30.12 5.82 -58.09
C GLY A 717 -29.38 5.94 -56.75
N GLY A 718 -30.03 6.28 -55.64
CA GLY A 718 -29.47 6.19 -54.28
C GLY A 718 -30.26 5.22 -53.41
N ALA A 719 -29.63 4.61 -52.40
CA ALA A 719 -30.30 3.78 -51.41
C ALA A 719 -31.57 4.49 -50.87
N PRO A 720 -32.67 3.78 -50.60
CA PRO A 720 -33.89 4.43 -50.14
C PRO A 720 -33.56 5.21 -48.85
N PRO A 721 -33.84 6.52 -48.74
CA PRO A 721 -33.99 7.08 -47.41
C PRO A 721 -35.11 6.26 -46.75
N GLU A 722 -35.02 6.02 -45.45
CA GLU A 722 -36.06 5.38 -44.64
C GLU A 722 -37.33 6.26 -44.53
N GLY A 723 -37.78 6.83 -45.64
CA GLY A 723 -38.83 7.83 -45.74
C GLY A 723 -40.18 7.20 -45.98
N ASN A 724 -41.13 7.59 -45.14
CA ASN A 724 -42.54 7.25 -45.22
C ASN A 724 -43.10 7.55 -46.64
N PRO A 725 -43.76 6.61 -47.34
CA PRO A 725 -44.45 6.86 -48.60
C PRO A 725 -45.50 7.98 -48.54
N LEU A 726 -45.90 8.37 -47.32
CA LEU A 726 -46.84 9.46 -47.04
C LEU A 726 -46.15 10.81 -46.82
N GLU A 727 -44.82 10.92 -46.82
CA GLU A 727 -44.11 12.14 -46.43
C GLU A 727 -44.52 13.37 -47.27
N LEU A 728 -44.59 13.25 -48.60
CA LEU A 728 -45.06 14.35 -49.46
C LEU A 728 -46.51 14.74 -49.16
N PHE A 729 -47.35 13.74 -48.87
CA PHE A 729 -48.75 13.97 -48.50
C PHE A 729 -48.87 14.63 -47.11
N GLU A 730 -48.00 14.26 -46.16
CA GLU A 730 -47.90 14.87 -44.84
C GLU A 730 -47.41 16.31 -44.93
N ARG A 731 -46.41 16.60 -45.77
CA ARG A 731 -45.91 17.97 -46.02
C ARG A 731 -46.95 18.84 -46.73
N GLU A 732 -47.65 18.32 -47.75
CA GLU A 732 -48.77 19.02 -48.39
C GLU A 732 -49.92 19.30 -47.39
N ARG A 733 -50.20 18.34 -46.51
CA ARG A 733 -51.19 18.49 -45.44
C ARG A 733 -50.74 19.49 -44.38
N ALA A 734 -49.45 19.57 -44.07
CA ALA A 734 -48.88 20.57 -43.18
C ALA A 734 -49.06 21.99 -43.74
N VAL A 735 -48.80 22.21 -45.03
CA VAL A 735 -49.11 23.49 -45.70
C VAL A 735 -50.61 23.81 -45.61
N SER A 736 -51.47 22.81 -45.84
CA SER A 736 -52.92 23.01 -45.73
C SER A 736 -53.36 23.33 -44.30
N GLY A 737 -52.74 22.71 -43.29
CA GLY A 737 -52.99 22.96 -41.87
C GLY A 737 -52.50 24.33 -41.41
N ALA A 738 -51.28 24.71 -41.78
CA ALA A 738 -50.72 26.04 -41.50
C ALA A 738 -51.54 27.14 -42.19
N ALA A 739 -52.08 26.89 -43.39
CA ALA A 739 -52.98 27.81 -44.06
C ALA A 739 -54.36 27.94 -43.38
N GLU A 740 -54.89 26.89 -42.76
CA GLU A 740 -56.10 26.97 -41.91
C GLU A 740 -55.82 27.72 -40.59
N GLU A 741 -54.65 27.49 -40.00
CA GLU A 741 -54.20 28.21 -38.82
C GLU A 741 -54.04 29.70 -39.11
N LEU A 742 -53.40 30.07 -40.23
CA LEU A 742 -53.29 31.44 -40.66
C LEU A 742 -54.65 32.10 -40.85
N ARG A 743 -55.64 31.42 -41.46
CA ARG A 743 -57.00 31.96 -41.58
C ARG A 743 -57.64 32.29 -40.23
N ARG A 744 -57.53 31.35 -39.29
CA ARG A 744 -58.07 31.51 -37.94
C ARG A 744 -57.36 32.65 -37.22
N ALA A 745 -56.04 32.65 -37.27
CA ALA A 745 -55.19 33.63 -36.62
C ALA A 745 -55.43 35.05 -37.16
N LEU A 746 -55.52 35.22 -38.49
CA LEU A 746 -55.87 36.50 -39.12
C LEU A 746 -57.25 37.03 -38.70
N ALA A 747 -58.19 36.14 -38.33
CA ALA A 747 -59.52 36.52 -37.87
C ALA A 747 -59.56 36.87 -36.37
N GLU A 748 -58.57 36.41 -35.60
CA GLU A 748 -58.50 36.55 -34.14
C GLU A 748 -57.60 37.70 -33.68
N ASP A 749 -56.35 37.76 -34.16
CA ASP A 749 -55.37 38.79 -33.76
C ASP A 749 -54.21 38.93 -34.79
N TRP A 750 -53.69 40.15 -34.95
CA TRP A 750 -52.62 40.42 -35.93
C TRP A 750 -51.27 39.77 -35.58
N ALA A 751 -50.94 39.65 -34.29
CA ALA A 751 -49.70 39.00 -33.88
C ALA A 751 -49.78 37.49 -34.11
N ALA A 752 -50.91 36.87 -33.79
CA ALA A 752 -51.19 35.48 -34.15
C ALA A 752 -51.13 35.28 -35.68
N GLY A 753 -51.69 36.21 -36.47
CA GLY A 753 -51.63 36.18 -37.92
C GLY A 753 -50.22 36.23 -38.50
N ARG A 754 -49.30 37.02 -37.91
CA ARG A 754 -47.89 37.07 -38.32
C ARG A 754 -47.15 35.77 -37.99
N ALA A 755 -47.33 35.23 -36.78
CA ALA A 755 -46.71 33.97 -36.39
C ALA A 755 -47.19 32.81 -37.28
N ALA A 756 -48.51 32.72 -37.54
CA ALA A 756 -49.07 31.71 -38.43
C ALA A 756 -48.62 31.88 -39.89
N LEU A 757 -48.25 33.09 -40.31
CA LEU A 757 -47.70 33.36 -41.64
C LEU A 757 -46.27 32.82 -41.77
N GLU A 758 -45.43 32.99 -40.74
CA GLU A 758 -44.10 32.38 -40.68
C GLU A 758 -44.18 30.86 -40.73
N SER A 759 -45.07 30.25 -39.94
CA SER A 759 -45.32 28.80 -39.97
C SER A 759 -45.77 28.29 -41.34
N LEU A 760 -46.56 29.08 -42.09
CA LEU A 760 -46.98 28.72 -43.45
C LEU A 760 -45.83 28.85 -44.45
N ASP A 761 -44.98 29.88 -44.31
CA ASP A 761 -43.77 30.09 -45.13
C ASP A 761 -42.80 28.91 -44.96
N GLU A 762 -42.52 28.52 -43.72
CA GLU A 762 -41.69 27.35 -43.40
C GLU A 762 -42.28 26.04 -43.96
N ALA A 763 -43.61 25.85 -43.87
CA ALA A 763 -44.25 24.66 -44.39
C ALA A 763 -44.16 24.58 -45.93
N VAL A 764 -44.23 25.73 -46.62
CA VAL A 764 -44.10 25.83 -48.08
C VAL A 764 -42.67 25.54 -48.52
N GLU A 765 -41.67 26.10 -47.85
CA GLU A 765 -40.25 25.81 -48.11
C GLU A 765 -39.92 24.34 -47.83
N GLY A 766 -40.40 23.79 -46.71
CA GLY A 766 -40.21 22.37 -46.39
C GLY A 766 -40.85 21.43 -47.42
N LEU A 767 -41.99 21.81 -48.02
CA LEU A 767 -42.59 21.07 -49.14
C LEU A 767 -41.75 21.19 -50.42
N ARG A 768 -41.23 22.39 -50.73
CA ARG A 768 -40.36 22.62 -51.90
C ARG A 768 -39.13 21.74 -51.82
N GLU A 769 -38.42 21.76 -50.69
CA GLU A 769 -37.23 20.95 -50.47
C GLU A 769 -37.53 19.44 -50.62
N ALA A 770 -38.64 18.97 -50.03
CA ALA A 770 -39.04 17.57 -50.12
C ALA A 770 -39.39 17.13 -51.56
N VAL A 771 -39.93 18.03 -52.38
CA VAL A 771 -40.23 17.77 -53.80
C VAL A 771 -38.94 17.82 -54.63
N GLU A 772 -38.10 18.83 -54.45
CA GLU A 772 -36.83 18.97 -55.18
C GLU A 772 -35.86 17.81 -54.90
N ALA A 773 -35.82 17.30 -53.67
CA ALA A 773 -35.03 16.14 -53.29
C ALA A 773 -35.43 14.84 -54.05
N ARG A 774 -36.62 14.81 -54.65
CA ARG A 774 -37.13 13.68 -55.45
C ARG A 774 -36.98 13.87 -56.95
N LEU A 775 -36.52 15.04 -57.39
CA LEU A 775 -36.26 15.38 -58.78
C LEU A 775 -34.76 15.28 -59.07
N ALA A 776 -34.38 14.81 -60.26
CA ALA A 776 -32.99 14.93 -60.70
C ALA A 776 -32.63 16.41 -60.96
N ASP A 777 -31.34 16.75 -60.92
CA ASP A 777 -30.84 18.10 -61.23
C ASP A 777 -31.29 18.60 -62.61
N GLU A 778 -31.40 17.71 -63.59
CA GLU A 778 -31.82 18.02 -64.97
C GLU A 778 -33.33 17.83 -65.24
N ASP A 779 -34.15 17.53 -64.22
CA ASP A 779 -35.57 17.23 -64.41
C ASP A 779 -36.35 18.47 -64.88
N PRO A 780 -37.11 18.41 -66.00
CA PRO A 780 -37.90 19.54 -66.50
C PRO A 780 -39.01 20.00 -65.53
N ALA A 781 -39.38 19.21 -64.52
CA ALA A 781 -40.27 19.61 -63.44
C ALA A 781 -39.61 20.55 -62.42
N ARG A 782 -38.28 20.56 -62.29
CA ARG A 782 -37.58 21.36 -61.27
C ARG A 782 -37.72 22.88 -61.49
N PRO A 783 -37.57 23.43 -62.71
CA PRO A 783 -37.88 24.83 -62.98
C PRO A 783 -39.37 25.17 -62.80
N ARG A 784 -40.26 24.18 -62.93
CA ARG A 784 -41.70 24.35 -62.70
C ARG A 784 -42.02 24.43 -61.19
N VAL A 785 -41.38 23.60 -60.38
CA VAL A 785 -41.49 23.65 -58.90
C VAL A 785 -40.95 24.97 -58.38
N GLY A 786 -39.80 25.44 -58.90
CA GLY A 786 -39.26 26.76 -58.57
C GLY A 786 -40.24 27.91 -58.82
N ARG A 787 -40.89 27.95 -60.00
CA ARG A 787 -41.91 28.97 -60.31
C ARG A 787 -43.16 28.89 -59.43
N LEU A 788 -43.58 27.69 -59.04
CA LEU A 788 -44.72 27.50 -58.14
C LEU A 788 -44.37 27.93 -56.71
N ALA A 789 -43.16 27.65 -56.24
CA ALA A 789 -42.65 28.15 -54.96
C ALA A 789 -42.55 29.67 -54.96
N GLU A 790 -42.06 30.27 -56.04
CA GLU A 790 -42.02 31.73 -56.23
C GLU A 790 -43.42 32.33 -56.19
N THR A 791 -44.40 31.70 -56.85
CA THR A 791 -45.82 32.13 -56.78
C THR A 791 -46.36 32.07 -55.34
N ALA A 792 -46.03 31.02 -54.59
CA ALA A 792 -46.42 30.92 -53.18
C ALA A 792 -45.77 32.03 -52.35
N ARG A 793 -44.46 32.24 -52.53
CA ARG A 793 -43.67 33.27 -51.85
C ARG A 793 -44.19 34.69 -52.12
N GLU A 794 -44.47 35.04 -53.37
CA GLU A 794 -45.04 36.35 -53.73
C GLU A 794 -46.36 36.62 -52.98
N ASN A 795 -47.22 35.61 -52.85
CA ASN A 795 -48.48 35.74 -52.12
C ASN A 795 -48.26 35.84 -50.60
N LEU A 796 -47.29 35.11 -50.04
CA LEU A 796 -46.91 35.20 -48.63
C LEU A 796 -46.28 36.55 -48.29
N GLU A 797 -45.39 37.07 -49.14
CA GLU A 797 -44.79 38.41 -49.01
C GLU A 797 -45.85 39.51 -49.14
N ALA A 798 -46.85 39.35 -50.01
CA ALA A 798 -47.97 40.29 -50.10
C ALA A 798 -48.84 40.28 -48.84
N ILE A 799 -49.09 39.11 -48.23
CA ILE A 799 -49.77 39.01 -46.93
C ILE A 799 -48.92 39.68 -45.84
N ARG A 800 -47.60 39.44 -45.83
CA ARG A 800 -46.63 40.04 -44.89
C ARG A 800 -46.65 41.56 -44.98
N ALA A 801 -46.56 42.12 -46.19
CA ALA A 801 -46.55 43.56 -46.43
C ALA A 801 -47.87 44.23 -45.99
N GLU A 802 -49.03 43.59 -46.20
CA GLU A 802 -50.30 44.13 -45.70
C GLU A 802 -50.40 44.05 -44.16
N LEU A 803 -49.93 42.97 -43.54
CA LEU A 803 -49.86 42.87 -42.07
C LEU A 803 -48.90 43.89 -41.45
N GLU A 804 -47.80 44.22 -42.13
CA GLU A 804 -46.87 45.29 -41.76
C GLU A 804 -47.49 46.68 -41.97
N GLY A 805 -48.24 46.88 -43.06
CA GLY A 805 -49.00 48.12 -43.28
C GLY A 805 -50.01 48.40 -42.16
N LEU A 806 -50.71 47.36 -41.71
CA LEU A 806 -51.60 47.42 -40.54
C LEU A 806 -50.82 47.69 -39.24
N ALA A 807 -49.55 47.25 -39.14
CA ALA A 807 -48.68 47.64 -38.02
C ALA A 807 -48.43 49.15 -37.96
N GLY A 808 -48.28 49.82 -39.11
CA GLY A 808 -48.19 51.27 -39.20
C GLY A 808 -49.48 52.00 -38.77
N GLU A 809 -50.64 51.36 -38.89
CA GLU A 809 -51.91 51.90 -38.40
C GLU A 809 -52.02 51.84 -36.87
N ARG A 810 -51.36 50.90 -36.18
CA ARG A 810 -51.29 50.87 -34.70
C ARG A 810 -50.62 52.12 -34.14
N LEU A 811 -49.56 52.58 -34.79
CA LEU A 811 -48.85 53.80 -34.40
C LEU A 811 -49.73 55.05 -34.56
N ARG A 812 -50.73 54.99 -35.44
CA ARG A 812 -51.74 56.05 -35.59
C ARG A 812 -52.84 55.97 -34.53
N ALA A 813 -53.04 54.80 -33.91
CA ALA A 813 -53.99 54.60 -32.82
C ALA A 813 -53.47 55.04 -31.44
N VAL A 814 -52.19 55.41 -31.34
CA VAL A 814 -51.60 55.96 -30.10
C VAL A 814 -52.18 57.36 -29.84
N THR A 815 -52.82 57.54 -28.67
CA THR A 815 -53.43 58.84 -28.32
C THR A 815 -52.39 59.86 -27.84
N PRO A 816 -52.73 61.16 -27.80
CA PRO A 816 -51.86 62.18 -27.22
C PRO A 816 -51.44 61.87 -25.78
N GLU A 817 -52.35 61.35 -24.94
CA GLU A 817 -52.07 60.97 -23.55
C GLU A 817 -51.09 59.79 -23.47
N GLU A 818 -51.14 58.86 -24.42
CA GLU A 818 -50.20 57.73 -24.49
C GLU A 818 -48.84 58.14 -25.02
N ARG A 819 -48.80 59.08 -25.97
CA ARG A 819 -47.53 59.69 -26.41
C ARG A 819 -46.85 60.42 -25.26
N GLU A 820 -47.61 61.07 -24.39
CA GLU A 820 -47.08 61.69 -23.18
C GLU A 820 -46.56 60.64 -22.18
N ARG A 821 -47.32 59.57 -21.92
CA ARG A 821 -46.86 58.42 -21.09
C ARG A 821 -45.58 57.78 -21.67
N LEU A 822 -45.51 57.58 -22.99
CA LEU A 822 -44.33 57.02 -23.66
C LEU A 822 -43.14 57.99 -23.63
N ALA A 823 -43.37 59.30 -23.71
CA ALA A 823 -42.32 60.30 -23.54
C ALA A 823 -41.76 60.32 -22.10
N GLU A 824 -42.60 60.13 -21.09
CA GLU A 824 -42.17 59.95 -19.70
C GLU A 824 -41.36 58.66 -19.52
N MET A 825 -41.81 57.55 -20.12
CA MET A 825 -41.06 56.29 -20.18
C MET A 825 -39.71 56.47 -20.88
N ALA A 826 -39.64 57.25 -21.96
CA ALA A 826 -38.39 57.58 -22.64
C ALA A 826 -37.41 58.35 -21.74
N GLY A 827 -37.93 59.24 -20.88
CA GLY A 827 -37.14 59.94 -19.86
C GLY A 827 -36.56 58.99 -18.82
N ARG A 828 -37.37 58.05 -18.31
CA ARG A 828 -36.91 56.98 -17.40
C ARG A 828 -35.89 56.06 -18.07
N GLN A 829 -36.09 55.73 -19.34
CA GLN A 829 -35.17 54.92 -20.13
C GLN A 829 -33.79 55.60 -20.31
N GLU A 830 -33.75 56.93 -20.46
CA GLU A 830 -32.49 57.69 -20.53
C GLU A 830 -31.77 57.72 -19.18
N ALA A 831 -32.52 57.83 -18.06
CA ALA A 831 -31.94 57.79 -16.73
C ALA A 831 -31.27 56.43 -16.44
N LEU A 832 -31.92 55.32 -16.83
CA LEU A 832 -31.34 53.97 -16.73
C LEU A 832 -30.08 53.83 -17.58
N ARG A 833 -30.08 54.38 -18.79
CA ARG A 833 -28.91 54.40 -19.67
C ARG A 833 -27.73 55.16 -19.05
N GLY A 834 -28.00 56.31 -18.44
CA GLY A 834 -26.98 57.13 -17.77
C GLY A 834 -26.29 56.34 -16.65
N ARG A 835 -27.08 55.73 -15.76
CA ARG A 835 -26.58 54.87 -14.67
C ARG A 835 -25.82 53.65 -15.19
N ALA A 836 -26.30 53.00 -16.25
CA ALA A 836 -25.58 51.89 -16.89
C ALA A 836 -24.22 52.34 -17.45
N THR A 837 -24.12 53.57 -18.00
CA THR A 837 -22.86 54.10 -18.52
C THR A 837 -21.86 54.36 -17.38
N GLU A 838 -22.30 55.00 -16.29
CA GLU A 838 -21.47 55.26 -15.11
C GLU A 838 -20.98 53.96 -14.46
N LEU A 839 -21.86 52.96 -14.36
CA LEU A 839 -21.52 51.64 -13.85
C LEU A 839 -20.51 50.91 -14.75
N ALA A 840 -20.64 51.02 -16.07
CA ALA A 840 -19.67 50.43 -17.00
C ALA A 840 -18.28 51.08 -16.84
N GLU A 841 -18.20 52.40 -16.68
CA GLU A 841 -16.94 53.13 -16.44
C GLU A 841 -16.30 52.73 -15.11
N ARG A 842 -17.09 52.60 -14.05
CA ARG A 842 -16.61 52.08 -12.75
C ARG A 842 -16.06 50.68 -12.88
N LEU A 843 -16.82 49.75 -13.47
CA LEU A 843 -16.38 48.37 -13.66
C LEU A 843 -15.10 48.28 -14.51
N GLU A 844 -14.92 49.17 -15.48
CA GLU A 844 -13.68 49.28 -16.25
C GLU A 844 -12.51 49.77 -15.39
N GLY A 845 -12.75 50.75 -14.51
CA GLY A 845 -11.77 51.20 -13.52
C GLY A 845 -11.31 50.08 -12.58
N VAL A 846 -12.24 49.26 -12.10
CA VAL A 846 -11.92 48.07 -11.28
C VAL A 846 -11.17 47.03 -12.11
N GLY A 847 -11.57 46.80 -13.37
CA GLY A 847 -10.89 45.89 -14.29
C GLY A 847 -9.45 46.27 -14.61
N ARG A 848 -9.10 47.58 -14.58
CA ARG A 848 -7.70 48.04 -14.69
C ARG A 848 -6.85 47.72 -13.47
N GLN A 849 -7.49 47.49 -12.32
CA GLN A 849 -6.80 47.13 -11.10
C GLN A 849 -6.66 45.61 -10.94
N THR A 850 -7.37 44.78 -11.72
CA THR A 850 -7.19 43.33 -11.60
C THR A 850 -7.51 42.58 -12.89
N PRO A 851 -6.59 41.73 -13.39
CA PRO A 851 -6.84 40.87 -14.54
C PRO A 851 -7.83 39.72 -14.22
N LEU A 852 -8.23 39.55 -12.96
CA LEU A 852 -9.25 38.58 -12.55
C LEU A 852 -10.67 38.98 -12.97
N LEU A 853 -10.89 40.25 -13.32
CA LEU A 853 -12.16 40.74 -13.86
C LEU A 853 -12.15 40.68 -15.39
N ASP A 854 -13.01 39.82 -15.93
CA ASP A 854 -13.28 39.74 -17.36
C ASP A 854 -13.90 41.07 -17.85
N PRO A 855 -13.36 41.69 -18.92
CA PRO A 855 -13.89 42.93 -19.46
C PRO A 855 -15.35 42.79 -19.95
N GLY A 856 -15.80 41.56 -20.23
CA GLY A 856 -17.15 41.27 -20.69
C GLY A 856 -18.26 41.65 -19.71
N ALA A 857 -17.97 41.86 -18.42
CA ALA A 857 -18.93 42.44 -17.49
C ALA A 857 -19.22 43.92 -17.85
N ALA A 858 -18.19 44.75 -17.97
CA ALA A 858 -18.32 46.16 -18.37
C ALA A 858 -18.88 46.30 -19.80
N GLU A 859 -18.45 45.43 -20.72
CA GLU A 859 -19.00 45.39 -22.09
C GLU A 859 -20.49 45.04 -22.13
N GLY A 860 -20.93 44.08 -21.30
CA GLY A 860 -22.34 43.73 -21.18
C GLY A 860 -23.18 44.91 -20.71
N VAL A 861 -22.71 45.65 -19.69
CA VAL A 861 -23.41 46.87 -19.24
C VAL A 861 -23.45 47.94 -20.31
N ARG A 862 -22.34 48.12 -21.06
CA ARG A 862 -22.27 49.08 -22.18
C ARG A 862 -23.25 48.72 -23.30
N ALA A 863 -23.30 47.46 -23.69
CA ALA A 863 -24.24 46.94 -24.69
C ALA A 863 -25.70 47.14 -24.24
N ALA A 864 -25.99 46.91 -22.95
CA ALA A 864 -27.28 47.23 -22.38
C ALA A 864 -27.61 48.74 -22.54
N GLY A 865 -26.66 49.63 -22.20
CA GLY A 865 -26.81 51.07 -22.35
C GLY A 865 -27.09 51.52 -23.80
N GLU A 866 -26.44 50.90 -24.78
CA GLU A 866 -26.71 51.16 -26.21
C GLU A 866 -28.13 50.77 -26.61
N LYS A 867 -28.58 49.57 -26.20
CA LYS A 867 -29.95 49.10 -26.45
C LYS A 867 -30.98 49.97 -25.73
N MET A 868 -30.72 50.38 -24.48
CA MET A 868 -31.55 51.36 -23.77
C MET A 868 -31.68 52.68 -24.54
N GLY A 869 -30.60 53.15 -25.19
CA GLY A 869 -30.63 54.32 -26.07
C GLY A 869 -31.55 54.13 -27.29
N GLN A 870 -31.54 52.94 -27.90
CA GLN A 870 -32.45 52.59 -28.99
C GLN A 870 -33.92 52.57 -28.51
N ALA A 871 -34.18 51.94 -27.37
CA ALA A 871 -35.50 51.92 -26.74
C ALA A 871 -36.01 53.33 -26.45
N ARG A 872 -35.15 54.20 -25.90
CA ARG A 872 -35.48 55.60 -25.62
C ARG A 872 -35.89 56.35 -26.88
N GLY A 873 -35.19 56.12 -28.00
CA GLY A 873 -35.55 56.70 -29.30
C GLY A 873 -36.96 56.29 -29.75
N ARG A 874 -37.25 54.99 -29.69
CA ARG A 874 -38.57 54.43 -30.07
C ARG A 874 -39.71 54.91 -29.18
N LEU A 875 -39.49 54.94 -27.87
CA LEU A 875 -40.47 55.50 -26.91
C LEU A 875 -40.73 56.99 -27.17
N GLY A 876 -39.68 57.76 -27.49
CA GLY A 876 -39.81 59.18 -27.83
C GLY A 876 -40.55 59.45 -29.14
N GLU A 877 -40.50 58.51 -30.09
CA GLU A 877 -41.29 58.53 -31.32
C GLU A 877 -42.77 58.12 -31.11
N GLY A 878 -43.13 57.69 -29.90
CA GLY A 878 -44.45 57.15 -29.59
C GLY A 878 -44.66 55.73 -30.11
N ASP A 879 -43.59 54.96 -30.28
CA ASP A 879 -43.61 53.57 -30.74
C ASP A 879 -43.30 52.59 -29.58
N PRO A 880 -44.34 52.10 -28.87
CA PRO A 880 -44.15 51.11 -27.81
C PRO A 880 -43.70 49.75 -28.35
N PHE A 881 -43.97 49.42 -29.62
CA PHE A 881 -43.68 48.11 -30.19
C PHE A 881 -42.23 47.98 -30.61
N GLY A 882 -41.66 49.04 -31.20
CA GLY A 882 -40.24 49.12 -31.53
C GLY A 882 -39.35 49.27 -30.31
N ALA A 883 -39.89 49.74 -29.17
CA ALA A 883 -39.14 49.86 -27.92
C ALA A 883 -38.92 48.53 -27.19
N VAL A 884 -39.86 47.58 -27.29
CA VAL A 884 -39.79 46.30 -26.55
C VAL A 884 -38.54 45.45 -26.88
N PRO A 885 -38.17 45.21 -28.15
CA PRO A 885 -37.01 44.39 -28.47
C PRO A 885 -35.69 44.90 -27.87
N PRO A 886 -35.30 46.20 -28.01
CA PRO A 886 -34.11 46.71 -27.35
C PRO A 886 -34.20 46.69 -25.81
N GLN A 887 -35.38 46.88 -25.22
CA GLN A 887 -35.55 46.75 -23.75
C GLN A 887 -35.32 45.31 -23.26
N VAL A 888 -35.79 44.31 -23.99
CA VAL A 888 -35.53 42.88 -23.69
C VAL A 888 -34.04 42.58 -23.85
N GLY A 889 -33.44 43.02 -24.95
CA GLY A 889 -32.01 42.81 -25.16
C GLY A 889 -31.13 43.51 -24.11
N ALA A 890 -31.56 44.65 -23.56
CA ALA A 890 -30.85 45.31 -22.46
C ALA A 890 -30.92 44.49 -21.16
N LEU A 891 -32.06 43.86 -20.86
CA LEU A 891 -32.18 42.97 -19.70
C LEU A 891 -31.30 41.73 -19.82
N GLU A 892 -31.20 41.15 -21.02
CA GLU A 892 -30.34 40.00 -21.29
C GLU A 892 -28.86 40.35 -21.03
N ASP A 893 -28.42 41.51 -21.54
CA ASP A 893 -27.04 41.98 -21.36
C ASP A 893 -26.73 42.29 -19.89
N LEU A 894 -27.64 42.96 -19.16
CA LEU A 894 -27.50 43.23 -17.72
C LEU A 894 -27.43 41.94 -16.90
N ALA A 895 -28.29 40.96 -17.20
CA ALA A 895 -28.28 39.67 -16.54
C ALA A 895 -27.00 38.87 -16.84
N GLY A 896 -26.47 39.00 -18.06
CA GLY A 896 -25.17 38.47 -18.45
C GLY A 896 -24.03 39.10 -17.64
N ALA A 897 -24.00 40.43 -17.55
CA ALA A 897 -23.02 41.18 -16.79
C ALA A 897 -23.04 40.82 -15.30
N ALA A 898 -24.24 40.77 -14.68
CA ALA A 898 -24.40 40.42 -13.27
C ALA A 898 -23.88 39.01 -12.95
N ARG A 899 -24.08 38.05 -13.87
CA ARG A 899 -23.57 36.69 -13.71
C ARG A 899 -22.04 36.67 -13.74
N ARG A 900 -21.43 37.33 -14.71
CA ARG A 900 -19.96 37.42 -14.82
C ARG A 900 -19.33 38.08 -13.59
N LEU A 901 -19.94 39.17 -13.12
CA LEU A 901 -19.48 39.88 -11.93
C LEU A 901 -19.54 38.99 -10.66
N ARG A 902 -20.64 38.26 -10.50
CA ARG A 902 -20.82 37.31 -9.38
C ARG A 902 -19.82 36.15 -9.46
N GLU A 903 -19.55 35.62 -10.64
CA GLU A 903 -18.53 34.59 -10.85
C GLU A 903 -17.14 35.11 -10.52
N ALA A 904 -16.79 36.32 -10.95
CA ALA A 904 -15.51 36.96 -10.62
C ALA A 904 -15.35 37.15 -9.10
N ARG A 905 -16.36 37.70 -8.42
CA ARG A 905 -16.36 37.85 -6.96
C ARG A 905 -16.23 36.49 -6.26
N ASN A 906 -16.95 35.47 -6.72
CA ASN A 906 -16.88 34.14 -6.12
C ASN A 906 -15.50 33.49 -6.31
N ARG A 907 -14.86 33.66 -7.48
CA ARG A 907 -13.48 33.18 -7.70
C ARG A 907 -12.49 33.88 -6.78
N MET A 908 -12.66 35.18 -6.57
CA MET A 908 -11.84 35.97 -5.65
C MET A 908 -12.02 35.50 -4.19
N MET A 909 -13.26 35.29 -3.75
CA MET A 909 -13.59 34.73 -2.44
C MET A 909 -13.03 33.30 -2.27
N GLN A 910 -13.09 32.47 -3.32
CA GLN A 910 -12.51 31.11 -3.28
C GLN A 910 -10.98 31.13 -3.25
N ALA A 911 -10.33 32.09 -3.90
CA ALA A 911 -8.89 32.27 -3.79
C ALA A 911 -8.49 32.65 -2.35
N MET A 912 -9.33 33.42 -1.65
CA MET A 912 -9.16 33.73 -0.23
C MET A 912 -9.46 32.54 0.70
N GLU A 913 -10.32 31.61 0.30
CA GLU A 913 -10.63 30.39 1.08
C GLU A 913 -9.74 29.18 0.71
N GLY A 914 -8.91 29.31 -0.32
CA GLY A 914 -8.08 28.23 -0.86
C GLY A 914 -6.92 27.81 0.05
N PRO A 915 -6.28 26.65 -0.23
CA PRO A 915 -5.16 26.14 0.56
C PRO A 915 -3.98 27.12 0.70
N GLY A 916 -3.78 28.01 -0.30
CA GLY A 916 -2.72 29.02 -0.31
C GLY A 916 -2.90 30.13 0.73
N PHE A 917 -4.10 30.71 0.82
CA PHE A 917 -4.43 31.66 1.90
C PHE A 917 -4.67 30.94 3.24
N SER A 918 -4.95 29.63 3.20
CA SER A 918 -5.09 28.78 4.39
C SER A 918 -3.76 28.44 5.08
N LEU A 919 -2.60 28.71 4.48
CA LEU A 919 -1.31 28.60 5.19
C LEU A 919 -1.19 29.66 6.31
N LEU A 920 -1.84 30.81 6.14
CA LEU A 920 -2.08 31.78 7.22
C LEU A 920 -3.11 31.27 8.24
N ARG A 921 -3.76 30.13 8.05
CA ARG A 921 -4.74 29.55 8.97
C ARG A 921 -4.29 28.16 9.42
N ARG A 922 -3.31 28.13 10.34
CA ARG A 922 -2.85 26.89 10.99
C ARG A 922 -4.02 26.12 11.63
N PRO A 923 -4.23 24.82 11.33
CA PRO A 923 -5.04 23.93 12.13
C PRO A 923 -4.24 23.54 13.38
N GLY A 924 -4.30 24.35 14.43
CA GLY A 924 -3.57 24.07 15.68
C GLY A 924 -3.42 25.22 16.66
N GLY A 925 -3.81 26.45 16.29
CA GLY A 925 -3.86 27.58 17.21
C GLY A 925 -5.04 27.45 18.18
N ARG A 926 -4.76 27.18 19.45
CA ARG A 926 -5.73 27.11 20.54
C ARG A 926 -6.38 28.48 20.77
N GLY A 927 -7.44 28.80 20.02
CA GLY A 927 -8.24 30.00 20.18
C GLY A 927 -9.71 29.67 19.91
N GLY A 928 -10.57 29.85 20.91
CA GLY A 928 -11.95 29.40 20.90
C GLY A 928 -12.79 29.96 19.76
N GLY A 929 -13.03 29.16 18.74
CA GLY A 929 -14.01 29.38 17.68
C GLY A 929 -14.45 28.03 17.15
N ARG A 930 -15.76 27.75 17.25
CA ARG A 930 -16.46 26.50 16.87
C ARG A 930 -15.70 25.65 15.83
N ASP A 931 -15.22 24.49 16.26
CA ASP A 931 -14.81 23.40 15.38
C ASP A 931 -15.96 23.07 14.43
N VAL A 932 -15.70 23.16 13.13
CA VAL A 932 -16.54 22.52 12.12
C VAL A 932 -16.13 21.05 12.11
N ASP A 933 -16.99 20.22 12.70
CA ASP A 933 -16.87 18.77 12.72
C ASP A 933 -16.76 18.23 11.28
N ARG A 934 -15.60 17.65 10.95
CA ARG A 934 -15.33 16.96 9.67
C ARG A 934 -15.52 15.44 9.78
N SER A 935 -16.31 14.97 10.74
CA SER A 935 -16.78 13.59 10.74
C SER A 935 -17.53 13.26 9.44
N PRO A 936 -17.36 12.07 8.84
CA PRO A 936 -18.16 11.66 7.70
C PRO A 936 -19.64 11.74 8.05
N VAL A 937 -20.40 12.55 7.32
CA VAL A 937 -21.85 12.65 7.50
C VAL A 937 -22.46 11.32 7.08
N GLU A 938 -22.97 10.55 8.05
CA GLU A 938 -23.72 9.34 7.78
C GLU A 938 -24.98 9.69 6.98
N ILE A 939 -25.08 9.13 5.77
CA ILE A 939 -26.27 9.26 4.94
C ILE A 939 -27.44 8.60 5.70
N PRO A 940 -28.53 9.33 6.03
CA PRO A 940 -29.62 8.78 6.83
C PRO A 940 -30.24 7.55 6.15
N ARG A 941 -30.52 6.50 6.93
CA ARG A 941 -31.30 5.35 6.43
C ARG A 941 -32.72 5.80 6.09
N GLU A 942 -33.39 5.07 5.19
CA GLU A 942 -34.68 5.44 4.58
C GLU A 942 -35.76 5.86 5.60
N SER A 943 -35.75 5.30 6.81
CA SER A 943 -36.65 5.68 7.91
C SER A 943 -36.41 7.07 8.51
N GLN A 944 -35.15 7.56 8.51
CA GLN A 944 -34.79 8.91 8.98
C GLN A 944 -35.02 9.98 7.89
N ALA A 945 -35.04 9.57 6.62
CA ALA A 945 -35.37 10.46 5.50
C ALA A 945 -36.86 10.86 5.48
N GLU A 946 -37.76 10.00 5.95
CA GLU A 946 -39.18 10.33 6.12
C GLU A 946 -39.41 11.35 7.25
N GLU A 947 -38.75 11.20 8.39
CA GLU A 947 -38.81 12.18 9.49
C GLU A 947 -38.29 13.55 9.07
N LEU A 948 -37.21 13.60 8.28
CA LEU A 948 -36.65 14.86 7.76
C LEU A 948 -37.54 15.52 6.70
N ARG A 949 -38.28 14.74 5.90
CA ARG A 949 -39.28 15.28 4.97
C ARG A 949 -40.49 15.84 5.71
N ALA A 950 -40.97 15.14 6.74
CA ALA A 950 -42.07 15.61 7.59
C ALA A 950 -41.69 16.91 8.33
N PHE A 951 -40.48 16.99 8.86
CA PHE A 951 -39.95 18.22 9.48
C PHE A 951 -39.80 19.37 8.48
N ARG A 952 -39.31 19.08 7.26
CA ARG A 952 -39.22 20.08 6.18
C ARG A 952 -40.60 20.59 5.73
N GLU A 953 -41.60 19.72 5.64
CA GLU A 953 -42.98 20.12 5.34
C GLU A 953 -43.57 20.97 6.47
N GLU A 954 -43.25 20.65 7.73
CA GLU A 954 -43.70 21.41 8.88
C GLU A 954 -43.07 22.81 8.95
N VAL A 955 -41.78 22.92 8.64
CA VAL A 955 -41.07 24.21 8.51
C VAL A 955 -41.62 25.03 7.33
N LEU A 956 -41.86 24.40 6.17
CA LEU A 956 -42.45 25.07 5.01
C LEU A 956 -43.90 25.51 5.26
N ARG A 957 -44.66 24.77 6.06
CA ARG A 957 -46.00 25.14 6.50
C ARG A 957 -45.96 26.31 7.48
N ALA A 958 -45.06 26.28 8.46
CA ALA A 958 -44.87 27.37 9.42
C ALA A 958 -44.42 28.67 8.74
N MET A 959 -43.58 28.58 7.70
CA MET A 959 -43.18 29.71 6.87
C MET A 959 -44.33 30.28 6.01
N ARG A 960 -45.27 29.45 5.53
CA ARG A 960 -46.47 29.92 4.82
C ARG A 960 -47.51 30.56 5.73
N GLU A 961 -47.55 30.17 7.00
CA GLU A 961 -48.52 30.65 8.00
C GLU A 961 -48.00 31.85 8.82
N GLY A 962 -46.76 32.28 8.60
CA GLY A 962 -46.20 33.50 9.20
C GLY A 962 -45.99 33.41 10.71
N ARG A 963 -45.80 32.22 11.27
CA ARG A 963 -45.47 32.03 12.69
C ARG A 963 -44.16 31.26 12.86
N PRO A 964 -43.19 31.79 13.63
CA PRO A 964 -41.95 31.09 13.92
C PRO A 964 -42.19 29.84 14.78
N PRO A 965 -41.37 28.78 14.63
CA PRO A 965 -41.42 27.60 15.50
C PRO A 965 -41.13 27.98 16.98
N PRO A 966 -41.73 27.28 17.95
CA PRO A 966 -41.53 27.59 19.37
C PRO A 966 -40.05 27.48 19.75
N GLY A 967 -39.47 28.55 20.31
CA GLY A 967 -38.07 28.58 20.77
C GLY A 967 -37.08 29.25 19.81
N TYR A 968 -37.53 29.72 18.64
CA TYR A 968 -36.71 30.44 17.66
C TYR A 968 -37.18 31.88 17.41
N GLU A 969 -38.05 32.41 18.27
CA GLU A 969 -38.60 33.76 18.10
C GLU A 969 -37.51 34.85 18.16
N ARG A 970 -36.46 34.64 18.97
CA ARG A 970 -35.34 35.59 19.12
C ARG A 970 -34.43 35.65 17.90
N GLU A 971 -34.22 34.52 17.23
CA GLU A 971 -33.38 34.42 16.04
C GLU A 971 -34.04 35.08 14.83
N VAL A 972 -35.37 34.99 14.75
CA VAL A 972 -36.18 35.66 13.71
C VAL A 972 -36.27 37.16 13.99
N GLU A 973 -36.48 37.58 15.24
CA GLU A 973 -36.47 39.00 15.63
C GLU A 973 -35.10 39.64 15.37
N GLY A 974 -34.00 38.94 15.70
CA GLY A 974 -32.63 39.38 15.39
C GLY A 974 -32.28 39.37 13.90
N TYR A 975 -32.96 38.56 13.08
CA TYR A 975 -32.82 38.60 11.61
C TYR A 975 -33.50 39.84 11.03
N TYR A 976 -34.70 40.20 11.50
CA TYR A 976 -35.39 41.41 11.05
C TYR A 976 -34.77 42.70 11.60
N GLU A 977 -34.19 42.68 12.80
CA GLU A 977 -33.42 43.83 13.33
C GLU A 977 -32.16 44.13 12.51
N ARG A 978 -31.52 43.11 11.93
CA ARG A 978 -30.37 43.25 11.00
C ARG A 978 -30.78 43.59 9.56
N LEU A 979 -32.06 43.47 9.23
CA LEU A 979 -32.58 43.83 7.91
C LEU A 979 -33.04 45.31 7.86
N ILE A 980 -33.22 45.93 9.02
CA ILE A 980 -33.73 47.30 9.19
C ILE A 980 -32.61 48.27 9.66
N ARG A 981 -31.48 47.75 10.14
CA ARG A 981 -30.24 48.49 10.41
C ARG A 981 -29.24 48.22 9.31
#